data_AF-A0A9D6F4Z3-F1
#
_entry.id   AF-A0A9D6F4Z3-F1
#
_cell.length_a   1.000
_cell.length_b   1.000
_cell.length_c   1.000
_cell.angle_alpha   90.00
_cell.angle_beta   90.00
_cell.angle_gamma   90.00
#
_symmetry.space_group_name_H-M   'P 1'
#
loop_
_entity.id
_entity.type
_entity.pdbx_description
1 polymer ?
#
loop_
_entity_poly.entity_id
_entity_poly.type
_entity_poly.pdbx_seq_one_letter_code
_entity_poly.pdbx_strand_id
1 'polypeptide(L)'
;MSKKHKTQTIAERPLHERIARARQEGRTQQALDLTRQYYKLEQTEERRELLRQVTLERGRQLQTQGSTGDAVTVFNNALALGGSPEFIAAVAQCLAQCGAATQALGVINSLQEPEQRLGVLHHVVDGAVAKGPAGRTGLPAEQQAPFDWIMQAFAHYEANRDDDARAALQNIGLQSPFLEWKLLLRGLLAHYGEDDARAIENWQRLDPTRLPYRVCAPLRAKIDPGFFNAQPVAIQQKLRAKMMQQQGVAFAPMLRELRELLNLESLARAFRKGEEIVRLLKRDFPDLLPRLGHCFFWAIVDNGEPEDIERFIRVFGFPHDDPQGFRLEALALESRGMWPEAHKAWQNFIRQIDEIPQAWPGDSTRRVQALIWQRMAENAGPFRKRRRHSGNPLFDLFAAHTGPLKPSAEECLEQSIKLGPDRLEAYRDLFLLYRQAKKLPKAKKLGAELLKRFPDHAETLEALGELCLDTRDFKKALEYFEKAIQINPLDQTLRGDLARARRIFGVSLTIAKKFDDAREQYQQALKLSEGTKTPILCQWAVAEIKAANPTRAEELIALALAETDQRLACRYALVGESVRAKLSAKEKKQIAQKLKEALAQAPTPGEILVLLEAAAQQRLTHDDTFHGQKTQEKTILKFLEGLRLHEFNEAQLERMCRGLQVLGARKPWFNCLQHARRQFLKSVFFRLSFVDYYLMDSDARNPKTHLAREHLDDARRLIEQMPRGELQQQFMEEIKEKEKIITELNSRRPGMMDMFDNFFNSGGFGPMFGDEDEDEDAFYDEFDDDDF
;
A
#
# COMPACT_ATOMS: atom_id res chain seq x y z
N MET A 1 -89.36 -28.44 10.73
CA MET A 1 -89.21 -27.03 10.27
C MET A 1 -88.76 -27.04 8.83
N SER A 2 -89.65 -26.60 7.94
CA SER A 2 -89.50 -26.56 6.48
C SER A 2 -89.37 -25.09 6.06
N LYS A 3 -88.34 -24.76 5.27
CA LYS A 3 -88.28 -23.57 4.41
C LYS A 3 -87.54 -23.98 3.14
N LYS A 4 -88.24 -24.54 2.14
CA LYS A 4 -88.96 -23.87 1.03
C LYS A 4 -88.03 -23.10 0.09
N HIS A 5 -87.86 -23.72 -1.08
CA HIS A 5 -87.79 -23.15 -2.43
C HIS A 5 -87.85 -21.62 -2.57
N LYS A 6 -86.83 -21.09 -3.26
CA LYS A 6 -87.03 -20.11 -4.34
C LYS A 6 -86.20 -20.54 -5.56
N THR A 7 -86.68 -21.59 -6.22
CA THR A 7 -86.44 -21.86 -7.63
C THR A 7 -87.25 -20.81 -8.40
N GLN A 8 -86.66 -19.64 -8.66
CA GLN A 8 -87.17 -18.71 -9.66
C GLN A 8 -86.41 -19.00 -10.96
N THR A 9 -87.12 -19.70 -11.85
CA THR A 9 -86.88 -19.79 -13.29
C THR A 9 -86.38 -18.46 -13.85
N ILE A 10 -85.07 -18.36 -14.10
CA ILE A 10 -84.53 -17.42 -15.07
C ILE A 10 -84.93 -18.01 -16.42
N ALA A 11 -85.99 -17.48 -17.03
CA ALA A 11 -86.26 -17.67 -18.45
C ALA A 11 -84.95 -17.47 -19.20
N GLU A 12 -84.53 -18.47 -19.97
CA GLU A 12 -83.25 -18.48 -20.67
C GLU A 12 -83.13 -17.22 -21.51
N ARG A 13 -82.31 -16.26 -21.07
CA ARG A 13 -82.05 -15.05 -21.85
C ARG A 13 -81.57 -15.46 -23.24
N PRO A 14 -82.12 -14.86 -24.31
CA PRO A 14 -81.73 -15.21 -25.66
C PRO A 14 -80.21 -15.05 -25.85
N LEU A 15 -79.60 -15.97 -26.61
CA LEU A 15 -78.15 -16.12 -26.71
C LEU A 15 -77.40 -14.80 -26.99
N HIS A 16 -77.99 -13.90 -27.77
CA HIS A 16 -77.41 -12.59 -28.09
C HIS A 16 -77.20 -11.69 -26.85
N GLU A 17 -78.14 -11.67 -25.90
CA GLU A 17 -78.01 -10.90 -24.65
C GLU A 17 -76.92 -11.47 -23.73
N ARG A 18 -76.77 -12.81 -23.73
CA ARG A 18 -75.72 -13.49 -22.96
C ARG A 18 -74.33 -13.19 -23.51
N ILE A 19 -74.19 -13.10 -24.84
CA ILE A 19 -72.96 -12.68 -25.51
C ILE A 19 -72.63 -11.23 -25.13
N ALA A 20 -73.59 -10.30 -25.26
CA ALA A 20 -73.40 -8.89 -24.94
C ALA A 20 -72.96 -8.69 -23.48
N ARG A 21 -73.59 -9.40 -22.54
CA ARG A 21 -73.21 -9.36 -21.11
C ARG A 21 -71.81 -9.93 -20.87
N ALA A 22 -71.46 -11.04 -21.51
CA ALA A 22 -70.11 -11.63 -21.36
C ALA A 22 -69.01 -10.69 -21.90
N ARG A 23 -69.27 -9.97 -22.99
CA ARG A 23 -68.37 -8.93 -23.53
C ARG A 23 -68.24 -7.75 -22.57
N GLN A 24 -69.36 -7.24 -22.04
CA GLN A 24 -69.36 -6.12 -21.08
C GLN A 24 -68.60 -6.44 -19.79
N GLU A 25 -68.69 -7.68 -19.31
CA GLU A 25 -67.98 -8.15 -18.11
C GLU A 25 -66.53 -8.58 -18.41
N GLY A 26 -66.04 -8.45 -19.65
CA GLY A 26 -64.67 -8.82 -20.04
C GLY A 26 -64.38 -10.32 -20.09
N ARG A 27 -65.42 -11.17 -20.04
CA ARG A 27 -65.32 -12.64 -20.10
C ARG A 27 -65.23 -13.12 -21.55
N THR A 28 -64.16 -12.73 -22.26
CA THR A 28 -64.08 -12.89 -23.73
C THR A 28 -64.05 -14.35 -24.20
N GLN A 29 -63.52 -15.29 -23.42
CA GLN A 29 -63.55 -16.72 -23.77
C GLN A 29 -64.99 -17.25 -23.78
N GLN A 30 -65.74 -16.95 -22.72
CA GLN A 30 -67.15 -17.32 -22.61
C GLN A 30 -67.98 -16.62 -23.71
N ALA A 31 -67.69 -15.36 -24.01
CA ALA A 31 -68.32 -14.64 -25.11
C ALA A 31 -68.05 -15.33 -26.46
N LEU A 32 -66.80 -15.76 -26.72
CA LEU A 32 -66.41 -16.45 -27.95
C LEU A 32 -67.13 -17.80 -28.09
N ASP A 33 -67.20 -18.59 -27.02
CA ASP A 33 -67.86 -19.90 -27.05
C ASP A 33 -69.37 -19.78 -27.26
N LEU A 34 -70.02 -18.79 -26.60
CA LEU A 34 -71.42 -18.47 -26.83
C LEU A 34 -71.67 -17.96 -28.26
N THR A 35 -70.76 -17.15 -28.81
CA THR A 35 -70.89 -16.62 -30.17
C THR A 35 -70.71 -17.72 -31.22
N ARG A 36 -69.82 -18.69 -30.99
CA ARG A 36 -69.69 -19.89 -31.83
C ARG A 36 -70.97 -20.72 -31.83
N GLN A 37 -71.61 -20.91 -30.67
CA GLN A 37 -72.91 -21.58 -30.58
C GLN A 37 -73.99 -20.80 -31.32
N TYR A 38 -74.03 -19.48 -31.18
CA TYR A 38 -75.00 -18.61 -31.84
C TYR A 38 -74.86 -18.61 -33.38
N TYR A 39 -73.64 -18.64 -33.90
CA TYR A 39 -73.36 -18.78 -35.32
C TYR A 39 -73.71 -20.17 -35.88
N LYS A 40 -73.58 -21.23 -35.08
CA LYS A 40 -73.96 -22.59 -35.49
C LYS A 40 -75.47 -22.77 -35.69
N LEU A 41 -76.29 -22.01 -34.98
CA LEU A 41 -77.75 -22.09 -35.10
C LEU A 41 -78.24 -21.56 -36.45
N GLU A 42 -77.72 -20.42 -36.91
CA GLU A 42 -77.98 -19.87 -38.25
C GLU A 42 -76.74 -19.12 -38.74
N GLN A 43 -76.28 -19.44 -39.94
CA GLN A 43 -75.05 -18.90 -40.52
C GLN A 43 -75.33 -17.63 -41.32
N THR A 44 -75.83 -16.59 -40.65
CA THR A 44 -76.04 -15.27 -41.27
C THR A 44 -74.76 -14.43 -41.24
N GLU A 45 -74.62 -13.49 -42.17
CA GLU A 45 -73.43 -12.62 -42.21
C GLU A 45 -73.32 -11.72 -40.97
N GLU A 46 -74.45 -11.27 -40.41
CA GLU A 46 -74.48 -10.53 -39.14
C GLU A 46 -73.87 -11.31 -37.97
N ARG A 47 -74.16 -12.62 -37.89
CA ARG A 47 -73.60 -13.50 -36.85
C ARG A 47 -72.14 -13.83 -37.12
N ARG A 48 -71.75 -13.90 -38.39
CA ARG A 48 -70.34 -14.07 -38.80
C ARG A 48 -69.52 -12.84 -38.44
N GLU A 49 -70.04 -11.63 -38.66
CA GLU A 49 -69.42 -10.36 -38.24
C GLU A 49 -69.28 -10.31 -36.71
N LEU A 50 -70.32 -10.68 -35.96
CA LEU A 50 -70.23 -10.75 -34.50
C LEU A 50 -69.15 -11.76 -34.04
N LEU A 51 -69.05 -12.92 -34.70
CA LEU A 51 -67.99 -13.89 -34.43
C LEU A 51 -66.60 -13.32 -34.73
N ARG A 52 -66.43 -12.56 -35.81
CA ARG A 52 -65.18 -11.86 -36.15
C ARG A 52 -64.77 -10.88 -35.05
N GLN A 53 -65.70 -10.02 -34.63
CA GLN A 53 -65.46 -9.03 -33.56
C GLN A 53 -65.08 -9.69 -32.23
N VAL A 54 -65.85 -10.69 -31.78
CA VAL A 54 -65.59 -11.36 -30.50
C VAL A 54 -64.29 -12.17 -30.53
N THR A 55 -63.93 -12.75 -31.68
CA THR A 55 -62.64 -13.45 -31.84
C THR A 55 -61.46 -12.47 -31.74
N LEU A 56 -61.57 -11.30 -32.38
CA LEU A 56 -60.56 -10.23 -32.28
C LEU A 56 -60.42 -9.71 -30.84
N GLU A 57 -61.54 -9.51 -30.12
CA GLU A 57 -61.56 -9.12 -28.71
C GLU A 57 -60.86 -10.14 -27.81
N ARG A 58 -61.12 -11.44 -28.02
CA ARG A 58 -60.44 -12.51 -27.28
C ARG A 58 -58.94 -12.48 -27.52
N GLY A 59 -58.52 -12.35 -28.76
CA GLY A 59 -57.10 -12.27 -29.11
C GLY A 59 -56.41 -11.07 -28.46
N ARG A 60 -57.03 -9.88 -28.48
CA ARG A 60 -56.51 -8.68 -27.80
C ARG A 60 -56.42 -8.85 -26.28
N GLN A 61 -57.39 -9.53 -25.66
CA GLN A 61 -57.31 -9.84 -24.23
C GLN A 61 -56.12 -10.76 -23.93
N LEU A 62 -55.90 -11.82 -24.71
CA LEU A 62 -54.75 -12.71 -24.52
C LEU A 62 -53.42 -11.99 -24.74
N GLN A 63 -53.36 -11.12 -25.75
CA GLN A 63 -52.21 -10.27 -26.02
C GLN A 63 -51.87 -9.36 -24.83
N THR A 64 -52.87 -8.67 -24.26
CA THR A 64 -52.68 -7.81 -23.07
C THR A 64 -52.29 -8.58 -21.81
N GLN A 65 -52.65 -9.87 -21.72
CA GLN A 65 -52.23 -10.78 -20.64
C GLN A 65 -50.82 -11.36 -20.84
N GLY A 66 -50.19 -11.15 -22.01
CA GLY A 66 -48.86 -11.67 -22.31
C GLY A 66 -48.84 -13.08 -22.90
N SER A 67 -49.99 -13.73 -23.09
CA SER A 67 -50.11 -15.05 -23.72
C SER A 67 -50.04 -14.94 -25.25
N THR A 68 -48.89 -14.55 -25.78
CA THR A 68 -48.71 -14.23 -27.20
C THR A 68 -48.93 -15.42 -28.13
N GLY A 69 -48.53 -16.64 -27.75
CA GLY A 69 -48.77 -17.85 -28.56
C GLY A 69 -50.25 -18.20 -28.71
N ASP A 70 -51.01 -18.12 -27.62
CA ASP A 70 -52.46 -18.34 -27.65
C ASP A 70 -53.16 -17.23 -28.43
N ALA A 71 -52.73 -15.98 -28.26
CA ALA A 71 -53.26 -14.84 -29.02
C ALA A 71 -53.04 -15.03 -30.52
N VAL A 72 -51.85 -15.47 -30.95
CA VAL A 72 -51.54 -15.78 -32.36
C VAL A 72 -52.48 -16.86 -32.90
N THR A 73 -52.75 -17.92 -32.14
CA THR A 73 -53.70 -18.96 -32.53
C THR A 73 -55.11 -18.40 -32.74
N VAL A 74 -55.57 -17.54 -31.82
CA VAL A 74 -56.88 -16.87 -31.93
C VAL A 74 -56.94 -15.91 -33.11
N PHE A 75 -55.88 -15.16 -33.39
CA PHE A 75 -55.82 -14.25 -34.53
C PHE A 75 -55.75 -14.99 -35.88
N ASN A 76 -55.05 -16.12 -35.97
CA ASN A 76 -55.07 -16.95 -37.18
C ASN A 76 -56.48 -17.51 -37.44
N ASN A 77 -57.19 -17.92 -36.38
CA ASN A 77 -58.60 -18.29 -36.50
C ASN A 77 -59.47 -17.10 -36.95
N ALA A 78 -59.16 -15.88 -36.50
CA ALA A 78 -59.85 -14.67 -36.96
C ALA A 78 -59.59 -14.37 -38.44
N LEU A 79 -58.35 -14.52 -38.93
CA LEU A 79 -58.03 -14.38 -40.36
C LEU A 79 -58.78 -15.40 -41.23
N ALA A 80 -58.90 -16.65 -40.76
CA ALA A 80 -59.61 -17.71 -41.48
C ALA A 80 -61.12 -17.42 -41.66
N LEU A 81 -61.70 -16.56 -40.82
CA LEU A 81 -63.11 -16.14 -40.97
C LEU A 81 -63.33 -15.17 -42.14
N GLY A 82 -62.27 -14.58 -42.70
CA GLY A 82 -62.33 -13.52 -43.72
C GLY A 82 -62.84 -12.19 -43.14
N GLY A 83 -63.32 -11.28 -43.99
CA GLY A 83 -63.94 -10.03 -43.54
C GLY A 83 -63.57 -8.83 -44.41
N SER A 84 -63.91 -7.63 -43.94
CA SER A 84 -63.53 -6.40 -44.62
C SER A 84 -62.00 -6.18 -44.57
N PRO A 85 -61.42 -5.41 -45.50
CA PRO A 85 -60.00 -5.05 -45.48
C PRO A 85 -59.56 -4.43 -44.14
N GLU A 86 -60.40 -3.65 -43.49
CA GLU A 86 -60.13 -3.01 -42.19
C GLU A 86 -60.00 -4.06 -41.08
N PHE A 87 -60.86 -5.08 -41.10
CA PHE A 87 -60.79 -6.18 -40.13
C PHE A 87 -59.52 -7.00 -40.33
N ILE A 88 -59.19 -7.35 -41.57
CA ILE A 88 -57.96 -8.09 -41.91
C ILE A 88 -56.73 -7.31 -41.50
N ALA A 89 -56.69 -6.00 -41.78
CA ALA A 89 -55.60 -5.11 -41.36
C ALA A 89 -55.46 -5.07 -39.82
N ALA A 90 -56.56 -4.95 -39.09
CA ALA A 90 -56.55 -4.94 -37.63
C ALA A 90 -56.03 -6.26 -37.02
N VAL A 91 -56.42 -7.40 -37.59
CA VAL A 91 -55.92 -8.73 -37.16
C VAL A 91 -54.44 -8.88 -37.49
N ALA A 92 -54.01 -8.46 -38.68
CA ALA A 92 -52.61 -8.51 -39.11
C ALA A 92 -51.68 -7.65 -38.24
N GLN A 93 -52.14 -6.45 -37.84
CA GLN A 93 -51.43 -5.60 -36.89
C GLN A 93 -51.27 -6.28 -35.52
N CYS A 94 -52.34 -6.90 -35.00
CA CYS A 94 -52.28 -7.64 -33.75
C CYS A 94 -51.32 -8.85 -33.82
N LEU A 95 -51.32 -9.60 -34.94
CA LEU A 95 -50.35 -10.68 -35.19
C LEU A 95 -48.90 -10.18 -35.19
N ALA A 96 -48.65 -9.06 -35.86
CA ALA A 96 -47.33 -8.44 -35.90
C ALA A 96 -46.85 -8.03 -34.49
N GLN A 97 -47.72 -7.41 -33.69
CA GLN A 97 -47.43 -7.05 -32.29
C GLN A 97 -47.17 -8.27 -31.38
N CYS A 98 -47.72 -9.44 -31.71
CA CYS A 98 -47.42 -10.70 -31.03
C CYS A 98 -46.13 -11.39 -31.53
N GLY A 99 -45.42 -10.79 -32.49
CA GLY A 99 -44.17 -11.32 -33.05
C GLY A 99 -44.35 -12.29 -34.22
N ALA A 100 -45.58 -12.47 -34.71
CA ALA A 100 -45.92 -13.35 -35.84
C ALA A 100 -45.83 -12.62 -37.20
N ALA A 101 -44.65 -12.10 -37.51
CA ALA A 101 -44.40 -11.27 -38.70
C ALA A 101 -44.77 -11.97 -40.02
N THR A 102 -44.42 -13.26 -40.18
CA THR A 102 -44.70 -14.02 -41.40
C THR A 102 -46.21 -14.11 -41.71
N GLN A 103 -47.03 -14.33 -40.67
CA GLN A 103 -48.48 -14.44 -40.81
C GLN A 103 -49.11 -13.08 -41.11
N ALA A 104 -48.64 -12.01 -40.46
CA ALA A 104 -49.06 -10.65 -40.72
C ALA A 104 -48.71 -10.19 -42.14
N LEU A 105 -47.50 -10.50 -42.62
CA LEU A 105 -47.05 -10.19 -43.99
C LEU A 105 -47.77 -11.04 -45.03
N GLY A 106 -48.17 -12.27 -44.71
CA GLY A 106 -48.88 -13.16 -45.66
C GLY A 106 -50.19 -12.58 -46.19
N VAL A 107 -50.83 -11.68 -45.45
CA VAL A 107 -52.09 -11.02 -45.86
C VAL A 107 -51.90 -9.59 -46.35
N ILE A 108 -50.67 -9.07 -46.37
CA ILE A 108 -50.42 -7.65 -46.68
C ILE A 108 -50.83 -7.26 -48.11
N ASN A 109 -50.70 -8.17 -49.06
CA ASN A 109 -51.07 -7.95 -50.46
C ASN A 109 -52.60 -7.96 -50.67
N SER A 110 -53.37 -8.44 -49.69
CA SER A 110 -54.84 -8.41 -49.72
C SER A 110 -55.42 -7.05 -49.30
N LEU A 111 -54.59 -6.16 -48.76
CA LEU A 111 -54.98 -4.82 -48.30
C LEU A 111 -54.81 -3.81 -49.44
N GLN A 112 -55.92 -3.19 -49.86
CA GLN A 112 -55.93 -2.26 -51.00
C GLN A 112 -55.36 -0.89 -50.60
N GLU A 113 -55.68 -0.42 -49.41
CA GLU A 113 -55.27 0.91 -48.94
C GLU A 113 -53.78 0.94 -48.51
N PRO A 114 -52.99 1.92 -48.98
CA PRO A 114 -51.60 2.10 -48.57
C PRO A 114 -51.43 2.27 -47.05
N GLU A 115 -52.35 2.97 -46.39
CA GLU A 115 -52.31 3.22 -44.94
C GLU A 115 -52.44 1.93 -44.12
N GLN A 116 -53.30 1.01 -44.58
CA GLN A 116 -53.51 -0.29 -43.93
C GLN A 116 -52.24 -1.15 -44.02
N ARG A 117 -51.61 -1.17 -45.19
CA ARG A 117 -50.32 -1.87 -45.41
C ARG A 117 -49.21 -1.28 -44.54
N LEU A 118 -49.13 0.04 -44.47
CA LEU A 118 -48.14 0.73 -43.64
C LEU A 118 -48.32 0.44 -42.15
N GLY A 119 -49.57 0.42 -41.65
CA GLY A 119 -49.87 0.08 -40.26
C GLY A 119 -49.43 -1.34 -39.87
N VAL A 120 -49.56 -2.32 -40.77
CA VAL A 120 -49.02 -3.68 -40.56
C VAL A 120 -47.48 -3.64 -40.53
N LEU A 121 -46.85 -2.95 -41.49
CA LEU A 121 -45.39 -2.83 -41.55
C LEU A 121 -44.81 -2.18 -40.29
N HIS A 122 -45.45 -1.15 -39.73
CA HIS A 122 -45.02 -0.49 -38.49
C HIS A 122 -44.76 -1.49 -37.35
N HIS A 123 -45.70 -2.40 -37.11
CA HIS A 123 -45.55 -3.39 -36.03
C HIS A 123 -44.60 -4.55 -36.40
N VAL A 124 -44.52 -4.90 -37.69
CA VAL A 124 -43.56 -5.90 -38.17
C VAL A 124 -42.12 -5.40 -37.97
N VAL A 125 -41.82 -4.14 -38.33
CA VAL A 125 -40.48 -3.57 -38.16
C VAL A 125 -40.14 -3.35 -36.68
N ASP A 126 -41.11 -2.92 -35.86
CA ASP A 126 -40.93 -2.81 -34.40
C ASP A 126 -40.52 -4.16 -33.78
N GLY A 127 -41.22 -5.23 -34.18
CA GLY A 127 -40.89 -6.59 -33.76
C GLY A 127 -39.53 -7.08 -34.27
N ALA A 128 -39.12 -6.66 -35.47
CA ALA A 128 -37.80 -6.99 -36.01
C ALA A 128 -36.68 -6.28 -35.24
N VAL A 129 -36.79 -4.97 -35.00
CA VAL A 129 -35.80 -4.20 -34.22
C VAL A 129 -35.68 -4.75 -32.79
N ALA A 130 -36.80 -5.12 -32.16
CA ALA A 130 -36.80 -5.74 -30.83
C ALA A 130 -36.03 -7.08 -30.75
N LYS A 131 -35.89 -7.80 -31.88
CA LYS A 131 -35.14 -9.06 -31.97
C LYS A 131 -33.65 -8.85 -32.28
N GLY A 132 -33.19 -7.61 -32.42
CA GLY A 132 -31.82 -7.31 -32.84
C GLY A 132 -31.48 -7.93 -34.21
N PRO A 133 -30.21 -8.31 -34.47
CA PRO A 133 -29.77 -8.81 -35.78
C PRO A 133 -30.59 -9.99 -36.34
N ALA A 134 -31.14 -10.83 -35.47
CA ALA A 134 -31.98 -11.96 -35.87
C ALA A 134 -33.29 -11.53 -36.55
N GLY A 135 -33.79 -10.32 -36.25
CA GLY A 135 -35.02 -9.76 -36.83
C GLY A 135 -34.95 -9.49 -38.33
N ARG A 136 -33.74 -9.32 -38.89
CA ARG A 136 -33.50 -9.00 -40.30
C ARG A 136 -34.13 -10.00 -41.27
N THR A 137 -34.05 -11.29 -40.94
CA THR A 137 -34.49 -12.39 -41.81
C THR A 137 -36.01 -12.45 -41.99
N GLY A 138 -36.78 -11.89 -41.04
CA GLY A 138 -38.23 -11.86 -41.08
C GLY A 138 -38.82 -10.66 -41.85
N LEU A 139 -37.98 -9.80 -42.42
CA LEU A 139 -38.41 -8.59 -43.12
C LEU A 139 -38.41 -8.76 -44.65
N PRO A 140 -39.36 -8.12 -45.36
CA PRO A 140 -39.32 -8.01 -46.82
C PRO A 140 -37.99 -7.37 -47.28
N ALA A 141 -37.51 -7.75 -48.47
CA ALA A 141 -36.21 -7.31 -48.99
C ALA A 141 -36.05 -5.77 -48.99
N GLU A 142 -37.12 -5.04 -49.34
CA GLU A 142 -37.16 -3.57 -49.35
C GLU A 142 -36.95 -2.93 -47.97
N GLN A 143 -37.25 -3.65 -46.89
CA GLN A 143 -37.17 -3.16 -45.51
C GLN A 143 -35.86 -3.57 -44.81
N GLN A 144 -35.04 -4.42 -45.43
CA GLN A 144 -33.79 -4.89 -44.83
C GLN A 144 -32.73 -3.77 -44.76
N ALA A 145 -32.58 -2.94 -45.80
CA ALA A 145 -31.62 -1.84 -45.77
C ALA A 145 -31.99 -0.76 -44.72
N PRO A 146 -33.24 -0.27 -44.63
CA PRO A 146 -33.68 0.60 -43.53
C PRO A 146 -33.47 0.00 -42.13
N PHE A 147 -33.70 -1.31 -41.98
CA PHE A 147 -33.41 -2.02 -40.74
C PHE A 147 -31.91 -1.99 -40.40
N ASP A 148 -31.05 -2.29 -41.37
CA ASP A 148 -29.60 -2.31 -41.19
C ASP A 148 -29.08 -0.93 -40.76
N TRP A 149 -29.62 0.17 -41.31
CA TRP A 149 -29.27 1.53 -40.89
C TRP A 149 -29.69 1.85 -39.44
N ILE A 150 -30.86 1.39 -38.98
CA ILE A 150 -31.29 1.56 -37.58
C ILE A 150 -30.38 0.76 -36.64
N MET A 151 -30.05 -0.48 -36.98
CA MET A 151 -29.15 -1.31 -36.18
C MET A 151 -27.73 -0.72 -36.11
N GLN A 152 -27.22 -0.20 -37.23
CA GLN A 152 -25.95 0.53 -37.26
C GLN A 152 -26.00 1.78 -36.38
N ALA A 153 -27.07 2.58 -36.45
CA ALA A 153 -27.21 3.78 -35.63
C ALA A 153 -27.19 3.46 -34.12
N PHE A 154 -27.86 2.37 -33.69
CA PHE A 154 -27.75 1.88 -32.31
C PHE A 154 -26.31 1.48 -31.95
N ALA A 155 -25.64 0.71 -32.81
CA ALA A 155 -24.26 0.28 -32.56
C ALA A 155 -23.27 1.46 -32.52
N HIS A 156 -23.45 2.49 -33.35
CA HIS A 156 -22.66 3.71 -33.32
C HIS A 156 -22.91 4.51 -32.05
N TYR A 157 -24.17 4.64 -31.64
CA TYR A 157 -24.56 5.30 -30.39
C TYR A 157 -23.97 4.60 -29.16
N GLU A 158 -24.06 3.27 -29.05
CA GLU A 158 -23.46 2.50 -27.96
C GLU A 158 -21.93 2.61 -27.92
N ALA A 159 -21.31 2.84 -29.08
CA ALA A 159 -19.87 3.09 -29.20
C ALA A 159 -19.48 4.56 -28.98
N ASN A 160 -20.40 5.43 -28.55
CA ASN A 160 -20.22 6.89 -28.39
C ASN A 160 -19.74 7.59 -29.69
N ARG A 161 -20.17 7.10 -30.86
CA ARG A 161 -19.89 7.69 -32.18
C ARG A 161 -21.12 8.39 -32.73
N ASP A 162 -21.48 9.50 -32.09
CA ASP A 162 -22.74 10.20 -32.35
C ASP A 162 -22.88 10.74 -33.77
N ASP A 163 -21.78 11.21 -34.39
CA ASP A 163 -21.79 11.70 -35.77
C ASP A 163 -22.09 10.57 -36.76
N ASP A 164 -21.46 9.40 -36.58
CA ASP A 164 -21.73 8.21 -37.38
C ASP A 164 -23.19 7.73 -37.19
N ALA A 165 -23.68 7.78 -35.95
CA ALA A 165 -25.08 7.44 -35.65
C ALA A 165 -26.05 8.38 -36.39
N ARG A 166 -25.77 9.69 -36.43
CA ARG A 166 -26.56 10.65 -37.22
C ARG A 166 -26.46 10.39 -38.71
N ALA A 167 -25.28 10.04 -39.22
CA ALA A 167 -25.06 9.73 -40.63
C ALA A 167 -25.88 8.50 -41.07
N ALA A 168 -25.86 7.42 -40.29
CA ALA A 168 -26.64 6.21 -40.56
C ALA A 168 -28.15 6.51 -40.66
N LEU A 169 -28.66 7.47 -39.87
CA LEU A 169 -30.07 7.85 -39.88
C LEU A 169 -30.49 8.74 -41.06
N GLN A 170 -29.57 9.29 -41.85
CA GLN A 170 -29.91 10.24 -42.93
C GLN A 170 -30.81 9.59 -43.99
N ASN A 171 -30.55 8.33 -44.34
CA ASN A 171 -31.24 7.61 -45.42
C ASN A 171 -32.65 7.14 -45.07
N ILE A 172 -33.07 7.24 -43.80
CA ILE A 172 -34.44 6.91 -43.38
C ILE A 172 -35.37 8.09 -43.73
N GLY A 173 -36.19 7.89 -44.77
CA GLY A 173 -37.15 8.88 -45.28
C GLY A 173 -38.42 9.03 -44.44
N LEU A 174 -39.24 10.05 -44.77
CA LEU A 174 -40.47 10.40 -44.04
C LEU A 174 -41.61 9.37 -44.20
N GLN A 175 -41.59 8.57 -45.26
CA GLN A 175 -42.58 7.51 -45.50
C GLN A 175 -42.08 6.12 -45.05
N SER A 176 -40.90 6.07 -44.42
CA SER A 176 -40.32 4.81 -43.96
C SER A 176 -41.06 4.29 -42.73
N PRO A 177 -41.36 2.97 -42.65
CA PRO A 177 -41.87 2.35 -41.43
C PRO A 177 -40.95 2.54 -40.20
N PHE A 178 -39.67 2.86 -40.44
CA PHE A 178 -38.64 3.09 -39.42
C PHE A 178 -38.50 4.55 -38.97
N LEU A 179 -39.33 5.48 -39.47
CA LEU A 179 -39.23 6.90 -39.13
C LEU A 179 -39.22 7.14 -37.61
N GLU A 180 -40.07 6.45 -36.85
CA GLU A 180 -40.14 6.61 -35.40
C GLU A 180 -38.92 6.06 -34.66
N TRP A 181 -38.25 5.03 -35.20
CA TRP A 181 -36.96 4.58 -34.67
C TRP A 181 -35.87 5.63 -34.90
N LYS A 182 -35.88 6.31 -36.05
CA LYS A 182 -35.02 7.49 -36.30
C LYS A 182 -35.30 8.61 -35.31
N LEU A 183 -36.57 8.96 -35.07
CA LEU A 183 -36.93 10.02 -34.13
C LEU A 183 -36.53 9.65 -32.69
N LEU A 184 -36.72 8.40 -32.28
CA LEU A 184 -36.26 7.89 -30.99
C LEU A 184 -34.75 8.09 -30.82
N LEU A 185 -33.94 7.63 -31.79
CA LEU A 185 -32.48 7.72 -31.76
C LEU A 185 -31.98 9.16 -31.81
N ARG A 186 -32.60 10.03 -32.63
CA ARG A 186 -32.27 11.47 -32.65
C ARG A 186 -32.55 12.12 -31.30
N GLY A 187 -33.65 11.74 -30.63
CA GLY A 187 -33.93 12.25 -29.30
C GLY A 187 -32.98 11.69 -28.24
N LEU A 188 -32.53 10.43 -28.34
CA LEU A 188 -31.47 9.89 -27.47
C LEU A 188 -30.16 10.66 -27.63
N LEU A 189 -29.70 10.84 -28.87
CA LEU A 189 -28.51 11.62 -29.19
C LEU A 189 -28.60 13.06 -28.66
N ALA A 190 -29.78 13.68 -28.73
CA ALA A 190 -30.00 15.03 -28.19
C ALA A 190 -29.98 15.06 -26.66
N HIS A 191 -30.68 14.13 -25.99
CA HIS A 191 -30.75 14.06 -24.53
C HIS A 191 -29.37 13.87 -23.90
N TYR A 192 -28.58 12.92 -24.43
CA TYR A 192 -27.23 12.67 -23.92
C TYR A 192 -26.19 13.67 -24.42
N GLY A 193 -26.50 14.45 -25.46
CA GLY A 193 -25.79 15.66 -25.85
C GLY A 193 -26.24 16.93 -25.11
N GLU A 194 -26.95 16.77 -23.99
CA GLU A 194 -27.45 17.85 -23.11
C GLU A 194 -28.44 18.85 -23.76
N ASP A 195 -29.13 18.45 -24.83
CA ASP A 195 -30.19 19.22 -25.50
C ASP A 195 -31.57 18.56 -25.32
N ASP A 196 -32.11 18.68 -24.12
CA ASP A 196 -33.41 18.12 -23.74
C ASP A 196 -34.57 18.71 -24.56
N ALA A 197 -34.47 19.97 -25.00
CA ALA A 197 -35.50 20.60 -25.81
C ALA A 197 -35.64 19.90 -27.17
N ARG A 198 -34.53 19.62 -27.85
CA ARG A 198 -34.54 18.83 -29.11
C ARG A 198 -34.94 17.39 -28.87
N ALA A 199 -34.58 16.79 -27.72
CA ALA A 199 -35.03 15.45 -27.38
C ALA A 199 -36.55 15.37 -27.29
N ILE A 200 -37.18 16.32 -26.58
CA ILE A 200 -38.64 16.42 -26.46
C ILE A 200 -39.28 16.67 -27.82
N GLU A 201 -38.71 17.53 -28.66
CA GLU A 201 -39.24 17.82 -30.00
C GLU A 201 -39.34 16.57 -30.89
N ASN A 202 -38.36 15.67 -30.80
CA ASN A 202 -38.39 14.41 -31.53
C ASN A 202 -39.35 13.41 -30.89
N TRP A 203 -39.31 13.25 -29.56
CA TRP A 203 -40.07 12.24 -28.84
C TRP A 203 -41.58 12.53 -28.73
N GLN A 204 -42.00 13.79 -28.86
CA GLN A 204 -43.42 14.15 -28.91
C GLN A 204 -44.13 13.70 -30.18
N ARG A 205 -43.38 13.35 -31.23
CA ARG A 205 -43.91 12.90 -32.53
C ARG A 205 -44.10 11.38 -32.61
N LEU A 206 -43.78 10.63 -31.55
CA LEU A 206 -43.90 9.17 -31.52
C LEU A 206 -45.34 8.73 -31.26
N ASP A 207 -45.80 7.68 -31.95
CA ASP A 207 -47.15 7.14 -31.80
C ASP A 207 -47.27 6.28 -30.52
N PRO A 208 -48.22 6.58 -29.60
CA PRO A 208 -48.41 5.82 -28.36
C PRO A 208 -48.64 4.32 -28.51
N THR A 209 -49.12 3.87 -29.67
CA THR A 209 -49.42 2.46 -29.97
C THR A 209 -48.18 1.66 -30.37
N ARG A 210 -47.06 2.34 -30.69
CA ARG A 210 -45.86 1.71 -31.23
C ARG A 210 -44.77 1.48 -30.20
N LEU A 211 -43.83 0.61 -30.56
CA LEU A 211 -42.74 0.23 -29.68
C LEU A 211 -41.77 1.38 -29.37
N PRO A 212 -41.34 2.24 -30.33
CA PRO A 212 -40.47 3.38 -30.06
C PRO A 212 -41.00 4.27 -28.94
N TYR A 213 -42.29 4.65 -28.98
CA TYR A 213 -42.91 5.41 -27.91
C TYR A 213 -42.80 4.71 -26.56
N ARG A 214 -43.12 3.40 -26.48
CA ARG A 214 -43.07 2.63 -25.23
C ARG A 214 -41.67 2.51 -24.64
N VAL A 215 -40.65 2.49 -25.48
CA VAL A 215 -39.23 2.49 -25.09
C VAL A 215 -38.82 3.87 -24.58
N CYS A 216 -39.21 4.93 -25.28
CA CYS A 216 -38.85 6.31 -24.96
C CYS A 216 -39.64 6.91 -23.79
N ALA A 217 -40.90 6.53 -23.57
CA ALA A 217 -41.80 7.18 -22.62
C ALA A 217 -41.23 7.38 -21.20
N PRO A 218 -40.49 6.43 -20.59
CA PRO A 218 -39.85 6.66 -19.30
C PRO A 218 -38.72 7.71 -19.35
N LEU A 219 -37.95 7.77 -20.44
CA LEU A 219 -36.90 8.76 -20.64
C LEU A 219 -37.50 10.15 -20.83
N ARG A 220 -38.53 10.28 -21.67
CA ARG A 220 -39.24 11.55 -21.86
C ARG A 220 -39.88 12.05 -20.56
N ALA A 221 -40.51 11.17 -19.78
CA ALA A 221 -41.10 11.51 -18.49
C ALA A 221 -40.12 12.13 -17.50
N LYS A 222 -38.80 11.87 -17.65
CA LYS A 222 -37.75 12.47 -16.83
C LYS A 222 -37.53 13.94 -17.15
N ILE A 223 -37.64 14.33 -18.41
CA ILE A 223 -37.25 15.66 -18.92
C ILE A 223 -38.43 16.53 -19.35
N ASP A 224 -39.64 15.96 -19.46
CA ASP A 224 -40.88 16.64 -19.84
C ASP A 224 -41.95 16.45 -18.74
N PRO A 225 -41.97 17.34 -17.71
CA PRO A 225 -42.97 17.27 -16.64
C PRO A 225 -44.41 17.42 -17.13
N GLY A 226 -44.62 18.17 -18.22
CA GLY A 226 -45.94 18.35 -18.83
C GLY A 226 -46.48 17.03 -19.37
N PHE A 227 -45.65 16.29 -20.10
CA PHE A 227 -45.97 14.93 -20.55
C PHE A 227 -46.25 13.98 -19.38
N PHE A 228 -45.43 13.99 -18.33
CA PHE A 228 -45.60 13.10 -17.19
C PHE A 228 -46.93 13.36 -16.45
N ASN A 229 -47.24 14.63 -16.18
CA ASN A 229 -48.45 15.01 -15.44
C ASN A 229 -49.73 14.80 -16.25
N ALA A 230 -49.66 14.84 -17.58
CA ALA A 230 -50.80 14.54 -18.46
C ALA A 230 -51.19 13.05 -18.50
N GLN A 231 -50.33 12.13 -18.03
CA GLN A 231 -50.63 10.70 -18.01
C GLN A 231 -51.62 10.32 -16.89
N PRO A 232 -52.48 9.32 -17.10
CA PRO A 232 -53.26 8.70 -16.02
C PRO A 232 -52.38 8.19 -14.87
N VAL A 233 -52.88 8.25 -13.63
CA VAL A 233 -52.13 7.88 -12.41
C VAL A 233 -51.51 6.47 -12.49
N ALA A 234 -52.25 5.49 -13.03
CA ALA A 234 -51.73 4.14 -13.22
C ALA A 234 -50.54 4.06 -14.20
N ILE A 235 -50.51 4.93 -15.21
CA ILE A 235 -49.40 5.04 -16.17
C ILE A 235 -48.23 5.80 -15.53
N GLN A 236 -48.50 6.87 -14.77
CA GLN A 236 -47.46 7.59 -14.01
C GLN A 236 -46.69 6.65 -13.07
N GLN A 237 -47.38 5.74 -12.36
CA GLN A 237 -46.74 4.74 -11.50
C GLN A 237 -45.84 3.78 -12.29
N LYS A 238 -46.31 3.28 -13.45
CA LYS A 238 -45.51 2.42 -14.33
C LYS A 238 -44.28 3.13 -14.89
N LEU A 239 -44.43 4.40 -15.28
CA LEU A 239 -43.33 5.22 -15.77
C LEU A 239 -42.30 5.46 -14.67
N ARG A 240 -42.72 5.82 -13.45
CA ARG A 240 -41.81 5.96 -12.29
C ARG A 240 -41.03 4.68 -12.00
N ALA A 241 -41.69 3.53 -11.99
CA ALA A 241 -41.03 2.25 -11.77
C ALA A 241 -39.97 1.95 -12.84
N LYS A 242 -40.28 2.20 -14.12
CA LYS A 242 -39.32 2.03 -15.22
C LYS A 242 -38.19 3.05 -15.20
N MET A 243 -38.46 4.31 -14.82
CA MET A 243 -37.43 5.35 -14.65
C MET A 243 -36.44 4.95 -13.57
N MET A 244 -36.91 4.43 -12.43
CA MET A 244 -36.02 3.92 -11.38
C MET A 244 -35.19 2.72 -11.84
N GLN A 245 -35.78 1.83 -12.65
CA GLN A 245 -35.07 0.69 -13.25
C GLN A 245 -33.98 1.13 -14.25
N GLN A 246 -34.25 2.17 -15.06
CA GLN A 246 -33.32 2.68 -16.09
C GLN A 246 -32.26 3.64 -15.54
N GLN A 247 -32.53 4.34 -14.43
CA GLN A 247 -31.55 5.20 -13.74
C GLN A 247 -30.52 4.40 -12.94
N GLY A 248 -30.61 3.06 -12.91
CA GLY A 248 -29.66 2.22 -12.21
C GLY A 248 -29.53 2.59 -10.73
N VAL A 249 -30.62 2.58 -9.97
CA VAL A 249 -30.53 2.72 -8.51
C VAL A 249 -30.94 1.38 -7.90
N ALA A 250 -29.98 0.52 -7.53
CA ALA A 250 -29.55 0.43 -6.14
C ALA A 250 -28.07 0.02 -5.92
N PHE A 251 -27.22 -0.07 -6.95
CA PHE A 251 -25.82 -0.50 -6.73
C PHE A 251 -25.01 0.50 -5.90
N ALA A 252 -25.06 1.79 -6.22
CA ALA A 252 -24.23 2.77 -5.53
C ALA A 252 -24.51 2.88 -4.02
N PRO A 253 -25.77 2.91 -3.54
CA PRO A 253 -26.06 2.82 -2.10
C PRO A 253 -25.57 1.52 -1.47
N MET A 254 -25.78 0.36 -2.12
CA MET A 254 -25.34 -0.94 -1.60
C MET A 254 -23.81 -1.07 -1.55
N LEU A 255 -23.10 -0.52 -2.53
CA LEU A 255 -21.64 -0.48 -2.57
C LEU A 255 -21.07 0.49 -1.53
N ARG A 256 -21.74 1.62 -1.26
CA ARG A 256 -21.37 2.53 -0.16
C ARG A 256 -21.54 1.86 1.19
N GLU A 257 -22.68 1.21 1.41
CA GLU A 257 -22.94 0.41 2.61
C GLU A 257 -21.90 -0.70 2.76
N LEU A 258 -21.63 -1.46 1.69
CA LEU A 258 -20.61 -2.51 1.71
C LEU A 258 -19.23 -1.95 2.05
N ARG A 259 -18.85 -0.80 1.49
CA ARG A 259 -17.56 -0.16 1.79
C ARG A 259 -17.43 0.18 3.28
N GLU A 260 -18.50 0.63 3.93
CA GLU A 260 -18.51 0.85 5.38
C GLU A 260 -18.37 -0.46 6.14
N LEU A 261 -19.09 -1.51 5.71
CA LEU A 261 -19.02 -2.84 6.35
C LEU A 261 -17.66 -3.52 6.22
N LEU A 262 -16.94 -3.33 5.11
CA LEU A 262 -15.59 -3.89 4.89
C LEU A 262 -14.52 -3.29 5.82
N ASN A 263 -14.79 -2.10 6.37
CA ASN A 263 -13.89 -1.43 7.32
C ASN A 263 -14.15 -1.81 8.78
N LEU A 264 -15.16 -2.65 9.05
CA LEU A 264 -15.46 -3.13 10.40
C LEU A 264 -14.56 -4.33 10.76
N GLU A 265 -14.35 -4.54 12.06
CA GLU A 265 -13.56 -5.66 12.60
C GLU A 265 -14.14 -7.04 12.22
N SER A 266 -15.44 -7.14 11.89
CA SER A 266 -16.08 -8.41 11.51
C SER A 266 -16.68 -8.36 10.11
N LEU A 267 -16.18 -9.23 9.22
CA LEU A 267 -16.61 -9.30 7.83
C LEU A 267 -17.92 -10.06 7.61
N ALA A 268 -18.51 -10.69 8.63
CA ALA A 268 -19.73 -11.50 8.47
C ALA A 268 -20.92 -10.70 7.90
N ARG A 269 -21.05 -9.42 8.25
CA ARG A 269 -22.07 -8.52 7.67
C ARG A 269 -21.70 -8.11 6.24
N ALA A 270 -20.42 -7.82 5.99
CA ALA A 270 -19.93 -7.52 4.66
C ALA A 270 -20.21 -8.67 3.69
N PHE A 271 -19.94 -9.92 4.07
CA PHE A 271 -20.21 -11.10 3.23
C PHE A 271 -21.69 -11.26 2.90
N ARG A 272 -22.60 -11.08 3.86
CA ARG A 272 -24.05 -11.13 3.58
C ARG A 272 -24.47 -10.10 2.54
N LYS A 273 -23.95 -8.87 2.65
CA LYS A 273 -24.20 -7.82 1.66
C LYS A 273 -23.52 -8.12 0.31
N GLY A 274 -22.30 -8.66 0.35
CA GLY A 274 -21.55 -9.08 -0.82
C GLY A 274 -22.28 -10.15 -1.62
N GLU A 275 -22.85 -11.17 -0.96
CA GLU A 275 -23.65 -12.21 -1.62
C GLU A 275 -24.87 -11.64 -2.36
N GLU A 276 -25.55 -10.65 -1.77
CA GLU A 276 -26.67 -9.94 -2.41
C GLU A 276 -26.20 -9.22 -3.69
N ILE A 277 -25.09 -8.47 -3.59
CA ILE A 277 -24.50 -7.71 -4.71
C ILE A 277 -23.99 -8.66 -5.80
N VAL A 278 -23.35 -9.77 -5.43
CA VAL A 278 -22.81 -10.76 -6.38
C VAL A 278 -23.90 -11.36 -7.27
N ARG A 279 -25.09 -11.66 -6.71
CA ARG A 279 -26.22 -12.16 -7.53
C ARG A 279 -26.67 -11.16 -8.58
N LEU A 280 -26.66 -9.87 -8.23
CA LEU A 280 -27.02 -8.79 -9.16
C LEU A 280 -25.91 -8.56 -10.20
N LEU A 281 -24.64 -8.51 -9.77
CA LEU A 281 -23.49 -8.32 -10.66
C LEU A 281 -23.36 -9.47 -11.67
N LYS A 282 -23.56 -10.73 -11.25
CA LYS A 282 -23.51 -11.88 -12.17
C LYS A 282 -24.54 -11.78 -13.30
N ARG A 283 -25.69 -11.13 -13.05
CA ARG A 283 -26.75 -10.95 -14.05
C ARG A 283 -26.51 -9.73 -14.94
N ASP A 284 -26.14 -8.60 -14.33
CA ASP A 284 -26.19 -7.30 -15.00
C ASP A 284 -24.80 -6.75 -15.37
N PHE A 285 -23.74 -7.09 -14.62
CA PHE A 285 -22.37 -6.54 -14.76
C PHE A 285 -21.27 -7.55 -14.38
N PRO A 286 -21.12 -8.67 -15.10
CA PRO A 286 -20.22 -9.77 -14.71
C PRO A 286 -18.75 -9.34 -14.61
N ASP A 287 -18.33 -8.34 -15.39
CA ASP A 287 -16.94 -7.83 -15.41
C ASP A 287 -16.52 -7.14 -14.10
N LEU A 288 -17.47 -6.73 -13.27
CA LEU A 288 -17.19 -6.11 -11.97
C LEU A 288 -16.98 -7.13 -10.84
N LEU A 289 -17.33 -8.40 -11.06
CA LEU A 289 -17.23 -9.45 -10.05
C LEU A 289 -15.78 -9.67 -9.55
N PRO A 290 -14.74 -9.72 -10.41
CA PRO A 290 -13.36 -9.88 -9.95
C PRO A 290 -12.88 -8.70 -9.11
N ARG A 291 -13.32 -7.48 -9.43
CA ARG A 291 -12.99 -6.27 -8.67
C ARG A 291 -13.58 -6.32 -7.26
N LEU A 292 -14.84 -6.73 -7.14
CA LEU A 292 -15.48 -6.92 -5.84
C LEU A 292 -14.78 -8.01 -5.01
N GLY A 293 -14.43 -9.12 -5.65
CA GLY A 293 -13.63 -10.18 -5.01
C GLY A 293 -12.29 -9.65 -4.50
N HIS A 294 -11.59 -8.82 -5.27
CA HIS A 294 -10.33 -8.21 -4.84
C HIS A 294 -10.48 -7.32 -3.60
N CYS A 295 -11.61 -6.60 -3.45
CA CYS A 295 -11.89 -5.83 -2.24
C CYS A 295 -12.04 -6.74 -1.01
N PHE A 296 -12.77 -7.84 -1.13
CA PHE A 296 -12.91 -8.81 -0.04
C PHE A 296 -11.60 -9.52 0.27
N PHE A 297 -10.79 -9.84 -0.74
CA PHE A 297 -9.46 -10.44 -0.56
C PHE A 297 -8.62 -9.61 0.41
N TRP A 298 -8.47 -8.31 0.15
CA TRP A 298 -7.69 -7.44 1.03
C TRP A 298 -8.36 -7.15 2.36
N ALA A 299 -9.69 -7.07 2.40
CA ALA A 299 -10.41 -6.96 3.66
C ALA A 299 -10.15 -8.17 4.58
N ILE A 300 -10.01 -9.38 4.01
CA ILE A 300 -9.64 -10.58 4.77
C ILE A 300 -8.20 -10.49 5.26
N VAL A 301 -7.27 -10.09 4.39
CA VAL A 301 -5.88 -9.90 4.79
C VAL A 301 -5.76 -8.87 5.92
N ASP A 302 -6.54 -7.80 5.88
CA ASP A 302 -6.51 -6.75 6.89
C ASP A 302 -7.24 -7.13 8.19
N ASN A 303 -8.43 -7.73 8.10
CA ASN A 303 -9.37 -7.88 9.23
C ASN A 303 -10.11 -9.24 9.31
N GLY A 304 -9.97 -10.14 8.34
CA GLY A 304 -10.84 -11.34 8.24
C GLY A 304 -10.34 -12.56 9.01
N GLU A 305 -11.27 -13.36 9.53
CA GLU A 305 -11.04 -14.60 10.30
C GLU A 305 -10.78 -15.83 9.40
N PRO A 306 -10.24 -16.95 9.90
CA PRO A 306 -10.00 -18.14 9.09
C PRO A 306 -11.27 -18.63 8.36
N GLU A 307 -12.44 -18.53 9.00
CA GLU A 307 -13.72 -18.91 8.41
C GLU A 307 -14.15 -17.97 7.26
N ASP A 308 -13.60 -16.76 7.19
CA ASP A 308 -13.88 -15.80 6.12
C ASP A 308 -13.21 -16.22 4.81
N ILE A 309 -12.15 -17.04 4.84
CA ILE A 309 -11.52 -17.62 3.64
C ILE A 309 -12.49 -18.61 2.98
N GLU A 310 -13.11 -19.50 3.76
CA GLU A 310 -14.13 -20.44 3.25
C GLU A 310 -15.35 -19.69 2.69
N ARG A 311 -15.78 -18.61 3.36
CA ARG A 311 -16.85 -17.74 2.85
C ARG A 311 -16.46 -17.07 1.54
N PHE A 312 -15.23 -16.56 1.46
CA PHE A 312 -14.71 -15.93 0.24
C PHE A 312 -14.77 -16.87 -0.95
N ILE A 313 -14.24 -18.09 -0.78
CA ILE A 313 -14.27 -19.14 -1.79
C ILE A 313 -15.71 -19.48 -2.21
N ARG A 314 -16.62 -19.61 -1.25
CA ARG A 314 -18.04 -19.91 -1.53
C ARG A 314 -18.72 -18.83 -2.37
N VAL A 315 -18.40 -17.56 -2.12
CA VAL A 315 -19.08 -16.41 -2.74
C VAL A 315 -18.46 -16.06 -4.10
N PHE A 316 -17.14 -15.98 -4.17
CA PHE A 316 -16.40 -15.49 -5.34
C PHE A 316 -15.79 -16.61 -6.18
N GLY A 317 -15.68 -17.83 -5.65
CA GLY A 317 -14.93 -18.92 -6.26
C GLY A 317 -13.44 -18.82 -5.98
N PHE A 318 -12.69 -19.85 -6.40
CA PHE A 318 -11.24 -19.84 -6.28
C PHE A 318 -10.58 -19.02 -7.39
N PRO A 319 -9.57 -18.19 -7.07
CA PRO A 319 -8.67 -17.66 -8.09
C PRO A 319 -8.02 -18.80 -8.88
N HIS A 320 -7.92 -18.66 -10.20
CA HIS A 320 -7.30 -19.68 -11.05
C HIS A 320 -5.82 -19.95 -10.69
N ASP A 321 -5.14 -18.93 -10.17
CA ASP A 321 -3.74 -18.98 -9.73
C ASP A 321 -3.57 -19.44 -8.26
N ASP A 322 -4.67 -19.57 -7.51
CA ASP A 322 -4.70 -20.06 -6.13
C ASP A 322 -5.95 -20.91 -5.82
N PRO A 323 -6.07 -22.11 -6.43
CA PRO A 323 -7.25 -22.95 -6.34
C PRO A 323 -7.57 -23.52 -4.95
N GLN A 324 -6.68 -23.44 -3.96
CA GLN A 324 -6.98 -23.84 -2.58
C GLN A 324 -6.97 -22.66 -1.59
N GLY A 325 -6.69 -21.44 -2.05
CA GLY A 325 -6.69 -20.26 -1.19
C GLY A 325 -5.48 -20.14 -0.25
N PHE A 326 -4.42 -20.93 -0.46
CA PHE A 326 -3.25 -20.94 0.42
C PHE A 326 -2.52 -19.60 0.47
N ARG A 327 -2.53 -18.83 -0.63
CA ARG A 327 -1.93 -17.48 -0.65
C ARG A 327 -2.73 -16.53 0.23
N LEU A 328 -4.06 -16.56 0.13
CA LEU A 328 -4.93 -15.72 0.95
C LEU A 328 -4.79 -16.08 2.44
N GLU A 329 -4.78 -17.38 2.75
CA GLU A 329 -4.56 -17.90 4.09
C GLU A 329 -3.23 -17.42 4.66
N ALA A 330 -2.13 -17.58 3.93
CA ALA A 330 -0.82 -17.17 4.39
C ALA A 330 -0.73 -15.66 4.70
N LEU A 331 -1.28 -14.82 3.82
CA LEU A 331 -1.30 -13.37 4.02
C LEU A 331 -2.18 -12.93 5.21
N ALA A 332 -3.32 -13.57 5.42
CA ALA A 332 -4.19 -13.29 6.56
C ALA A 332 -3.53 -13.73 7.88
N LEU A 333 -2.84 -14.86 7.91
CA LEU A 333 -2.09 -15.33 9.07
C LEU A 333 -0.90 -14.41 9.39
N GLU A 334 -0.20 -13.90 8.36
CA GLU A 334 0.88 -12.92 8.53
C GLU A 334 0.41 -11.63 9.22
N SER A 335 -0.71 -11.05 8.77
CA SER A 335 -1.20 -9.77 9.32
C SER A 335 -1.56 -9.86 10.81
N ARG A 336 -1.97 -11.06 11.25
CA ARG A 336 -2.30 -11.42 12.64
C ARG A 336 -1.08 -11.80 13.47
N GLY A 337 0.02 -12.08 12.80
CA GLY A 337 1.24 -12.59 13.41
C GLY A 337 1.18 -14.06 13.83
N MET A 338 0.41 -14.88 13.11
CA MET A 338 0.39 -16.35 13.25
C MET A 338 1.43 -16.97 12.32
N TRP A 339 2.69 -16.76 12.65
CA TRP A 339 3.79 -16.97 11.72
C TRP A 339 4.12 -18.42 11.39
N PRO A 340 4.10 -19.38 12.35
CA PRO A 340 4.28 -20.79 12.02
C PRO A 340 3.22 -21.31 11.04
N GLU A 341 1.97 -20.93 11.26
CA GLU A 341 0.84 -21.28 10.40
C GLU A 341 0.97 -20.59 9.05
N ALA A 342 1.36 -19.31 9.01
CA ALA A 342 1.61 -18.59 7.78
C ALA A 342 2.72 -19.25 6.93
N HIS A 343 3.84 -19.66 7.56
CA HIS A 343 4.90 -20.41 6.88
C HIS A 343 4.38 -21.72 6.29
N LYS A 344 3.56 -22.46 7.04
CA LYS A 344 2.95 -23.70 6.56
C LYS A 344 2.04 -23.45 5.35
N ALA A 345 1.22 -22.40 5.39
CA ALA A 345 0.36 -22.00 4.28
C ALA A 345 1.19 -21.60 3.05
N TRP A 346 2.27 -20.83 3.21
CA TRP A 346 3.19 -20.49 2.12
C TRP A 346 3.87 -21.71 1.50
N GLN A 347 4.29 -22.69 2.31
CA GLN A 347 4.86 -23.95 1.81
C GLN A 347 3.84 -24.77 1.02
N ASN A 348 2.59 -24.80 1.48
CA ASN A 348 1.49 -25.43 0.74
C ASN A 348 1.23 -24.71 -0.58
N PHE A 349 1.27 -23.37 -0.59
CA PHE A 349 1.13 -22.59 -1.82
C PHE A 349 2.28 -22.84 -2.80
N ILE A 350 3.54 -22.94 -2.32
CA ILE A 350 4.69 -23.31 -3.15
C ILE A 350 4.47 -24.69 -3.81
N ARG A 351 4.02 -25.68 -3.04
CA ARG A 351 3.71 -27.03 -3.57
C ARG A 351 2.60 -26.97 -4.61
N GLN A 352 1.54 -26.19 -4.34
CA GLN A 352 0.43 -26.01 -5.27
C GLN A 352 0.91 -25.42 -6.59
N ILE A 353 1.81 -24.43 -6.59
CA ILE A 353 2.33 -23.81 -7.82
C ILE A 353 2.94 -24.87 -8.76
N ASP A 354 3.64 -25.87 -8.22
CA ASP A 354 4.22 -26.97 -9.01
C ASP A 354 3.15 -27.89 -9.63
N GLU A 355 1.95 -27.96 -9.03
CA GLU A 355 0.83 -28.79 -9.45
C GLU A 355 -0.06 -28.12 -10.53
N ILE A 356 0.07 -26.80 -10.74
CA ILE A 356 -0.73 -26.02 -11.72
C ILE A 356 0.15 -25.20 -12.69
N PRO A 357 0.99 -25.84 -13.52
CA PRO A 357 1.90 -25.15 -14.43
C PRO A 357 1.19 -24.27 -15.49
N GLN A 358 -0.08 -24.56 -15.80
CA GLN A 358 -0.91 -23.73 -16.70
C GLN A 358 -1.21 -22.34 -16.13
N ALA A 359 -1.28 -22.19 -14.80
CA ALA A 359 -1.49 -20.89 -14.16
C ALA A 359 -0.20 -20.06 -14.07
N TRP A 360 0.96 -20.74 -14.13
CA TRP A 360 2.28 -20.15 -13.95
C TRP A 360 3.24 -20.60 -15.08
N PRO A 361 3.03 -20.13 -16.33
CA PRO A 361 3.78 -20.64 -17.47
C PRO A 361 5.26 -20.19 -17.48
N GLY A 362 6.15 -21.09 -17.90
CA GLY A 362 7.57 -20.80 -18.14
C GLY A 362 8.37 -20.49 -16.87
N ASP A 363 9.22 -19.46 -16.92
CA ASP A 363 10.08 -19.06 -15.80
C ASP A 363 9.32 -18.37 -14.65
N SER A 364 8.02 -18.10 -14.81
CA SER A 364 7.20 -17.43 -13.79
C SER A 364 7.07 -18.24 -12.50
N THR A 365 6.96 -19.58 -12.59
CA THR A 365 6.93 -20.49 -11.43
C THR A 365 8.11 -20.26 -10.50
N ARG A 366 9.34 -20.33 -11.02
CA ARG A 366 10.54 -20.16 -10.21
C ARG A 366 10.61 -18.79 -9.57
N ARG A 367 10.24 -17.74 -10.30
CA ARG A 367 10.24 -16.35 -9.81
C ARG A 367 9.23 -16.13 -8.68
N VAL A 368 8.02 -16.68 -8.82
CA VAL A 368 6.97 -16.58 -7.80
C VAL A 368 7.36 -17.37 -6.55
N GLN A 369 7.89 -18.58 -6.72
CA GLN A 369 8.43 -19.34 -5.60
C GLN A 369 9.57 -18.59 -4.91
N ALA A 370 10.49 -17.99 -5.66
CA ALA A 370 11.57 -17.17 -5.09
C ALA A 370 11.05 -15.99 -4.27
N LEU A 371 9.99 -15.31 -4.72
CA LEU A 371 9.31 -14.24 -3.99
C LEU A 371 8.67 -14.73 -2.69
N ILE A 372 8.01 -15.89 -2.73
CA ILE A 372 7.38 -16.49 -1.53
C ILE A 372 8.46 -16.89 -0.52
N TRP A 373 9.56 -17.49 -0.97
CA TRP A 373 10.72 -17.80 -0.13
C TRP A 373 11.31 -16.55 0.53
N GLN A 374 11.48 -15.46 -0.23
CA GLN A 374 11.93 -14.18 0.32
C GLN A 374 10.94 -13.62 1.35
N ARG A 375 9.63 -13.71 1.09
CA ARG A 375 8.59 -13.29 2.02
C ARG A 375 8.64 -14.06 3.35
N MET A 376 8.78 -15.39 3.29
CA MET A 376 8.98 -16.20 4.49
C MET A 376 10.27 -15.84 5.23
N ALA A 377 11.32 -15.43 4.52
CA ALA A 377 12.53 -14.94 5.18
C ALA A 377 12.31 -13.63 5.95
N GLU A 378 11.54 -12.68 5.40
CA GLU A 378 11.14 -11.45 6.12
C GLU A 378 10.38 -11.77 7.41
N ASN A 379 9.47 -12.74 7.34
CA ASN A 379 8.66 -13.18 8.49
C ASN A 379 9.49 -13.82 9.62
N ALA A 380 10.58 -14.50 9.24
CA ALA A 380 11.54 -15.16 10.13
C ALA A 380 12.74 -14.28 10.51
N GLY A 381 12.89 -13.12 9.87
CA GLY A 381 14.04 -12.25 9.99
C GLY A 381 13.96 -11.22 11.13
N PRO A 382 15.07 -10.56 11.44
CA PRO A 382 15.14 -9.55 12.51
C PRO A 382 14.37 -8.26 12.18
N PHE A 383 14.06 -8.02 10.91
CA PHE A 383 13.33 -6.84 10.42
C PHE A 383 11.83 -7.08 10.23
N ARG A 384 11.29 -8.07 10.93
CA ARG A 384 9.88 -8.42 10.91
C ARG A 384 8.99 -7.20 11.12
N LYS A 385 8.04 -6.96 10.21
CA LYS A 385 7.08 -5.86 10.35
C LYS A 385 6.32 -5.98 11.68
N ARG A 386 6.18 -4.85 12.39
CA ARG A 386 5.45 -4.79 13.66
C ARG A 386 3.99 -5.23 13.46
N ARG A 387 3.54 -6.07 14.39
CA ARG A 387 2.19 -6.63 14.49
C ARG A 387 1.10 -5.54 14.54
N ARG A 388 -0.03 -5.75 13.87
CA ARG A 388 -1.29 -5.06 14.19
C ARG A 388 -1.91 -5.70 15.44
N HIS A 389 -2.11 -4.92 16.49
CA HIS A 389 -2.83 -5.40 17.68
C HIS A 389 -4.26 -5.75 17.29
N SER A 390 -4.70 -6.96 17.66
CA SER A 390 -6.06 -7.40 17.37
C SER A 390 -7.11 -6.73 18.27
N GLY A 391 -6.67 -6.01 19.32
CA GLY A 391 -7.53 -5.48 20.36
C GLY A 391 -7.99 -6.55 21.36
N ASN A 392 -7.68 -7.84 21.13
CA ASN A 392 -8.00 -8.95 22.00
C ASN A 392 -6.75 -9.46 22.74
N PRO A 393 -6.63 -9.20 24.06
CA PRO A 393 -5.44 -9.56 24.83
C PRO A 393 -5.10 -11.04 24.84
N LEU A 394 -6.11 -11.92 24.79
CA LEU A 394 -5.90 -13.37 24.84
C LEU A 394 -5.34 -13.88 23.50
N PHE A 395 -5.90 -13.39 22.39
CA PHE A 395 -5.39 -13.68 21.04
C PHE A 395 -4.01 -13.05 20.85
N ASP A 396 -3.78 -11.88 21.46
CA ASP A 396 -2.49 -11.24 21.47
C ASP A 396 -1.42 -12.06 22.20
N LEU A 397 -1.80 -12.77 23.26
CA LEU A 397 -0.94 -13.72 23.97
C LEU A 397 -0.65 -14.99 23.16
N PHE A 398 -1.64 -15.58 22.48
CA PHE A 398 -1.44 -16.79 21.67
C PHE A 398 -0.57 -16.56 20.44
N ALA A 399 -0.75 -15.45 19.72
CA ALA A 399 0.09 -15.10 18.58
C ALA A 399 1.51 -14.64 18.98
N ALA A 400 1.79 -14.45 20.27
CA ALA A 400 3.12 -14.12 20.79
C ALA A 400 4.08 -15.33 20.88
N HIS A 401 3.68 -16.52 20.41
CA HIS A 401 4.57 -17.68 20.30
C HIS A 401 5.73 -17.36 19.33
N THR A 402 6.86 -16.98 19.91
CA THR A 402 8.08 -16.48 19.26
C THR A 402 9.17 -17.54 19.24
N GLY A 403 8.80 -18.77 18.87
CA GLY A 403 9.79 -19.78 18.53
C GLY A 403 10.48 -19.45 17.20
N PRO A 404 11.71 -19.95 16.96
CA PRO A 404 12.34 -19.81 15.66
C PRO A 404 11.47 -20.47 14.59
N LEU A 405 11.14 -19.72 13.53
CA LEU A 405 10.33 -20.25 12.44
C LEU A 405 11.12 -21.26 11.62
N LYS A 406 10.41 -22.28 11.14
CA LYS A 406 10.94 -23.28 10.21
C LYS A 406 10.20 -23.14 8.90
N PRO A 407 10.90 -23.06 7.76
CA PRO A 407 12.33 -22.84 7.60
C PRO A 407 12.78 -21.47 8.15
N SER A 408 14.04 -21.40 8.53
CA SER A 408 14.69 -20.19 9.05
C SER A 408 14.86 -19.13 7.95
N ALA A 409 15.10 -17.88 8.34
CA ALA A 409 15.35 -16.80 7.37
C ALA A 409 16.54 -17.11 6.44
N GLU A 410 17.60 -17.73 6.96
CA GLU A 410 18.78 -18.15 6.19
C GLU A 410 18.39 -19.17 5.11
N GLU A 411 17.72 -20.26 5.49
CA GLU A 411 17.27 -21.31 4.57
C GLU A 411 16.30 -20.77 3.50
N CYS A 412 15.39 -19.88 3.90
CA CYS A 412 14.45 -19.24 2.99
C CYS A 412 15.16 -18.39 1.91
N LEU A 413 16.12 -17.56 2.31
CA LEU A 413 16.87 -16.73 1.36
C LEU A 413 17.77 -17.55 0.44
N GLU A 414 18.38 -18.63 0.95
CA GLU A 414 19.14 -19.57 0.11
C GLU A 414 18.26 -20.21 -0.96
N GLN A 415 17.02 -20.62 -0.63
CA GLN A 415 16.07 -21.13 -1.63
C GLN A 415 15.63 -20.03 -2.62
N SER A 416 15.40 -18.80 -2.14
CA SER A 416 15.05 -17.67 -2.99
C SER A 416 16.14 -17.39 -4.04
N ILE A 417 17.40 -17.33 -3.62
CA ILE A 417 18.56 -17.14 -4.51
C ILE A 417 18.70 -18.28 -5.50
N LYS A 418 18.50 -19.54 -5.06
CA LYS A 418 18.58 -20.71 -5.95
C LYS A 418 17.53 -20.68 -7.07
N LEU A 419 16.32 -20.22 -6.76
CA LEU A 419 15.20 -20.16 -7.70
C LEU A 419 15.21 -18.89 -8.56
N GLY A 420 15.70 -17.78 -8.01
CA GLY A 420 15.80 -16.48 -8.68
C GLY A 420 17.18 -15.85 -8.47
N PRO A 421 18.24 -16.33 -9.17
CA PRO A 421 19.60 -15.81 -9.01
C PRO A 421 19.78 -14.40 -9.59
N ASP A 422 18.76 -13.84 -10.22
CA ASP A 422 18.68 -12.45 -10.70
C ASP A 422 18.00 -11.50 -9.68
N ARG A 423 17.65 -11.98 -8.48
CA ARG A 423 17.04 -11.16 -7.42
C ARG A 423 18.07 -10.56 -6.47
N LEU A 424 18.39 -9.28 -6.66
CA LEU A 424 19.31 -8.54 -5.80
C LEU A 424 18.88 -8.54 -4.34
N GLU A 425 17.58 -8.41 -4.08
CA GLU A 425 17.04 -8.25 -2.73
C GLU A 425 17.31 -9.47 -1.87
N ALA A 426 17.19 -10.69 -2.42
CA ALA A 426 17.47 -11.91 -1.67
C ALA A 426 18.94 -12.03 -1.24
N TYR A 427 19.86 -11.66 -2.15
CA TYR A 427 21.29 -11.59 -1.85
C TYR A 427 21.59 -10.53 -0.77
N ARG A 428 21.02 -9.33 -0.89
CA ARG A 428 21.19 -8.24 0.07
C ARG A 428 20.67 -8.60 1.45
N ASP A 429 19.45 -9.14 1.52
CA ASP A 429 18.80 -9.48 2.79
C ASP A 429 19.58 -10.58 3.53
N LEU A 430 20.13 -11.57 2.81
CA LEU A 430 20.97 -12.62 3.40
C LEU A 430 22.34 -12.09 3.84
N PHE A 431 22.91 -11.17 3.07
CA PHE A 431 24.16 -10.49 3.44
C PHE A 431 24.00 -9.68 4.74
N LEU A 432 22.92 -8.91 4.86
CA LEU A 432 22.58 -8.16 6.08
C LEU A 432 22.35 -9.11 7.26
N LEU A 433 21.63 -10.22 7.05
CA LEU A 433 21.42 -11.24 8.07
C LEU A 433 22.76 -11.79 8.61
N TYR A 434 23.72 -12.07 7.73
CA TYR A 434 25.06 -12.52 8.14
C TYR A 434 25.88 -11.44 8.85
N ARG A 435 25.80 -10.17 8.43
CA ARG A 435 26.47 -9.07 9.12
C ARG A 435 25.94 -8.91 10.55
N GLN A 436 24.62 -8.87 10.73
CA GLN A 436 23.99 -8.72 12.03
C GLN A 436 24.28 -9.90 12.96
N ALA A 437 24.27 -11.12 12.42
CA ALA A 437 24.65 -12.32 13.16
C ALA A 437 26.16 -12.44 13.41
N LYS A 438 26.97 -11.43 13.02
CA LYS A 438 28.45 -11.42 13.07
C LYS A 438 29.09 -12.66 12.42
N LYS A 439 28.40 -13.28 11.45
CA LYS A 439 28.91 -14.41 10.64
C LYS A 439 29.78 -13.87 9.50
N LEU A 440 30.84 -13.13 9.85
CA LEU A 440 31.68 -12.38 8.90
C LEU A 440 32.24 -13.21 7.73
N PRO A 441 32.69 -14.47 7.92
CA PRO A 441 33.17 -15.29 6.80
C PRO A 441 32.07 -15.61 5.78
N LYS A 442 30.84 -15.88 6.25
CA LYS A 442 29.69 -16.10 5.36
C LYS A 442 29.29 -14.81 4.64
N ALA A 443 29.28 -13.68 5.35
CA ALA A 443 29.02 -12.37 4.75
C ALA A 443 30.02 -12.04 3.63
N LYS A 444 31.33 -12.23 3.84
CA LYS A 444 32.35 -12.03 2.79
C LYS A 444 32.09 -12.87 1.55
N LYS A 445 31.85 -14.18 1.74
CA LYS A 445 31.62 -15.10 0.64
C LYS A 445 30.38 -14.70 -0.17
N LEU A 446 29.28 -14.41 0.53
CA LEU A 446 28.03 -14.02 -0.11
C LEU A 446 28.11 -12.66 -0.78
N GLY A 447 28.77 -11.67 -0.17
CA GLY A 447 28.98 -10.36 -0.79
C GLY A 447 29.81 -10.48 -2.09
N ALA A 448 30.83 -11.35 -2.10
CA ALA A 448 31.59 -11.62 -3.32
C ALA A 448 30.75 -12.32 -4.41
N GLU A 449 29.82 -13.21 -4.03
CA GLU A 449 28.87 -13.82 -4.96
C GLU A 449 27.87 -12.79 -5.51
N LEU A 450 27.32 -11.95 -4.64
CA LEU A 450 26.44 -10.84 -4.97
C LEU A 450 27.12 -9.94 -6.02
N LEU A 451 28.37 -9.52 -5.79
CA LEU A 451 29.10 -8.67 -6.73
C LEU A 451 29.51 -9.35 -8.04
N LYS A 452 29.60 -10.70 -8.09
CA LYS A 452 29.75 -11.40 -9.37
C LYS A 452 28.50 -11.26 -10.23
N ARG A 453 27.33 -11.14 -9.60
CA ARG A 453 26.04 -11.05 -10.26
C ARG A 453 25.60 -9.61 -10.51
N PHE A 454 25.86 -8.74 -9.54
CA PHE A 454 25.52 -7.32 -9.50
C PHE A 454 26.80 -6.53 -9.22
N PRO A 455 27.67 -6.34 -10.23
CA PRO A 455 29.00 -5.73 -10.04
C PRO A 455 28.94 -4.29 -9.51
N ASP A 456 27.85 -3.58 -9.78
CA ASP A 456 27.69 -2.16 -9.47
C ASP A 456 26.88 -1.90 -8.20
N HIS A 457 26.76 -2.89 -7.30
CA HIS A 457 26.03 -2.72 -6.04
C HIS A 457 26.88 -2.00 -4.97
N ALA A 458 26.78 -0.67 -4.93
CA ALA A 458 27.58 0.21 -4.08
C ALA A 458 27.56 -0.16 -2.59
N GLU A 459 26.39 -0.44 -2.01
CA GLU A 459 26.25 -0.79 -0.58
C GLU A 459 27.04 -2.06 -0.20
N THR A 460 27.10 -3.05 -1.11
CA THR A 460 27.90 -4.26 -0.86
C THR A 460 29.39 -4.01 -1.06
N LEU A 461 29.77 -3.18 -2.03
CA LEU A 461 31.17 -2.77 -2.20
C LEU A 461 31.67 -2.06 -0.94
N GLU A 462 30.92 -1.08 -0.42
CA GLU A 462 31.21 -0.38 0.82
C GLU A 462 31.36 -1.36 2.00
N ALA A 463 30.36 -2.21 2.23
CA ALA A 463 30.37 -3.15 3.34
C ALA A 463 31.50 -4.19 3.26
N LEU A 464 31.88 -4.64 2.05
CA LEU A 464 33.06 -5.50 1.88
C LEU A 464 34.36 -4.73 2.06
N GLY A 465 34.40 -3.45 1.67
CA GLY A 465 35.51 -2.53 1.93
C GLY A 465 35.79 -2.39 3.43
N GLU A 466 34.75 -2.10 4.22
CA GLU A 466 34.82 -2.04 5.69
C GLU A 466 35.34 -3.36 6.26
N LEU A 467 34.75 -4.47 5.82
CA LEU A 467 35.10 -5.79 6.35
C LEU A 467 36.51 -6.24 5.93
N CYS A 468 37.05 -5.69 4.84
CA CYS A 468 38.45 -5.82 4.46
C CYS A 468 39.36 -4.99 5.36
N LEU A 469 38.97 -3.75 5.72
CA LEU A 469 39.69 -2.92 6.70
C LEU A 469 39.80 -3.59 8.06
N ASP A 470 38.70 -4.14 8.59
CA ASP A 470 38.68 -4.87 9.87
C ASP A 470 39.68 -6.02 9.88
N THR A 471 39.83 -6.70 8.74
CA THR A 471 40.80 -7.80 8.56
C THR A 471 42.18 -7.36 8.08
N ARG A 472 42.43 -6.04 8.01
CA ARG A 472 43.68 -5.42 7.53
C ARG A 472 44.09 -5.80 6.10
N ASP A 473 43.13 -6.22 5.27
CA ASP A 473 43.33 -6.41 3.82
C ASP A 473 43.13 -5.06 3.12
N PHE A 474 44.06 -4.14 3.38
CA PHE A 474 43.94 -2.74 2.96
C PHE A 474 43.82 -2.59 1.45
N LYS A 475 44.53 -3.41 0.67
CA LYS A 475 44.49 -3.33 -0.80
C LYS A 475 43.09 -3.61 -1.33
N LYS A 476 42.45 -4.70 -0.89
CA LYS A 476 41.08 -5.00 -1.28
C LYS A 476 40.07 -3.98 -0.76
N ALA A 477 40.29 -3.46 0.45
CA ALA A 477 39.44 -2.39 0.97
C ALA A 477 39.44 -1.18 0.03
N LEU A 478 40.62 -0.73 -0.38
CA LEU A 478 40.77 0.37 -1.34
C LEU A 478 40.11 0.06 -2.68
N GLU A 479 40.34 -1.14 -3.25
CA GLU A 479 39.71 -1.57 -4.50
C GLU A 479 38.17 -1.52 -4.43
N TYR A 480 37.58 -1.96 -3.31
CA TYR A 480 36.13 -1.94 -3.14
C TYR A 480 35.58 -0.53 -2.98
N PHE A 481 36.20 0.31 -2.16
CA PHE A 481 35.77 1.71 -1.99
C PHE A 481 35.94 2.53 -3.28
N GLU A 482 37.02 2.31 -4.05
CA GLU A 482 37.23 2.98 -5.33
C GLU A 482 36.15 2.60 -6.35
N LYS A 483 35.77 1.33 -6.43
CA LYS A 483 34.64 0.90 -7.26
C LYS A 483 33.33 1.52 -6.79
N ALA A 484 33.09 1.55 -5.48
CA ALA A 484 31.89 2.17 -4.92
C ALA A 484 31.79 3.66 -5.29
N ILE A 485 32.90 4.41 -5.20
CA ILE A 485 32.98 5.82 -5.58
C ILE A 485 32.82 6.00 -7.09
N GLN A 486 33.33 5.09 -7.93
CA GLN A 486 33.09 5.17 -9.38
C GLN A 486 31.60 5.06 -9.72
N ILE A 487 30.85 4.26 -8.96
CA ILE A 487 29.40 4.10 -9.13
C ILE A 487 28.63 5.31 -8.59
N ASN A 488 29.01 5.81 -7.41
CA ASN A 488 28.41 7.01 -6.82
C ASN A 488 29.48 8.07 -6.48
N PRO A 489 29.90 8.88 -7.48
CA PRO A 489 30.99 9.83 -7.28
C PRO A 489 30.69 10.95 -6.30
N LEU A 490 29.41 11.27 -6.07
CA LEU A 490 28.96 12.37 -5.21
C LEU A 490 28.72 11.94 -3.76
N ASP A 491 28.92 10.66 -3.43
CA ASP A 491 28.74 10.15 -2.09
C ASP A 491 29.88 10.60 -1.16
N GLN A 492 29.56 11.53 -0.25
CA GLN A 492 30.52 12.05 0.72
C GLN A 492 30.95 10.98 1.73
N THR A 493 30.07 10.03 2.07
CA THR A 493 30.37 8.94 3.00
C THR A 493 31.44 8.03 2.40
N LEU A 494 31.25 7.60 1.14
CA LEU A 494 32.22 6.75 0.44
C LEU A 494 33.59 7.43 0.27
N ARG A 495 33.61 8.74 -0.07
CA ARG A 495 34.87 9.51 -0.13
C ARG A 495 35.57 9.54 1.24
N GLY A 496 34.81 9.76 2.30
CA GLY A 496 35.28 9.71 3.69
C GLY A 496 35.86 8.34 4.06
N ASP A 497 35.19 7.26 3.67
CA ASP A 497 35.64 5.90 3.91
C ASP A 497 36.91 5.54 3.14
N LEU A 498 37.02 5.95 1.87
CA LEU A 498 38.25 5.78 1.11
C LEU A 498 39.41 6.58 1.73
N ALA A 499 39.16 7.83 2.14
CA ALA A 499 40.17 8.64 2.82
C ALA A 499 40.63 7.99 4.13
N ARG A 500 39.69 7.46 4.92
CA ARG A 500 39.95 6.70 6.15
C ARG A 500 40.75 5.42 5.86
N ALA A 501 40.38 4.66 4.85
CA ALA A 501 41.08 3.45 4.43
C ALA A 501 42.53 3.73 4.03
N ARG A 502 42.75 4.76 3.21
CA ARG A 502 44.09 5.22 2.79
C ARG A 502 44.92 5.65 4.01
N ARG A 503 44.32 6.39 4.94
CA ARG A 503 44.96 6.84 6.18
C ARG A 503 45.46 5.66 7.03
N ILE A 504 44.58 4.70 7.33
CA ILE A 504 44.92 3.51 8.14
C ILE A 504 46.01 2.68 7.45
N PHE A 505 45.93 2.52 6.11
CA PHE A 505 46.95 1.83 5.36
C PHE A 505 48.31 2.54 5.43
N GLY A 506 48.33 3.87 5.31
CA GLY A 506 49.53 4.70 5.47
C GLY A 506 50.20 4.52 6.84
N VAL A 507 49.41 4.45 7.93
CA VAL A 507 49.93 4.17 9.27
C VAL A 507 50.54 2.77 9.35
N SER A 508 49.88 1.76 8.77
CA SER A 508 50.42 0.39 8.73
C SER A 508 51.75 0.32 7.96
N LEU A 509 51.85 1.01 6.82
CA LEU A 509 53.08 1.11 6.03
C LEU A 509 54.19 1.85 6.78
N THR A 510 53.86 2.90 7.53
CA THR A 510 54.80 3.62 8.41
C THR A 510 55.34 2.72 9.52
N ILE A 511 54.50 1.87 10.11
CA ILE A 511 54.94 0.87 11.09
C ILE A 511 55.90 -0.12 10.44
N ALA A 512 55.58 -0.55 9.21
CA ALA A 512 56.39 -1.45 8.39
C ALA A 512 57.64 -0.77 7.74
N LYS A 513 57.89 0.52 8.01
CA LYS A 513 59.01 1.31 7.45
C LYS A 513 58.99 1.44 5.92
N LYS A 514 57.83 1.30 5.28
CA LYS A 514 57.62 1.54 3.84
C LYS A 514 57.18 2.98 3.62
N PHE A 515 58.12 3.92 3.75
CA PHE A 515 57.81 5.35 3.84
C PHE A 515 57.29 5.93 2.52
N ASP A 516 57.81 5.50 1.37
CA ASP A 516 57.35 6.01 0.07
C ASP A 516 55.89 5.60 -0.22
N ASP A 517 55.56 4.33 0.01
CA ASP A 517 54.17 3.85 -0.10
C ASP A 517 53.26 4.60 0.88
N ALA A 518 53.71 4.85 2.11
CA ALA A 518 52.94 5.59 3.12
C ALA A 518 52.67 7.04 2.69
N ARG A 519 53.69 7.73 2.14
CA ARG A 519 53.56 9.09 1.59
C ARG A 519 52.49 9.14 0.51
N GLU A 520 52.48 8.17 -0.40
CA GLU A 520 51.46 8.09 -1.44
C GLU A 520 50.05 7.96 -0.83
N GLN A 521 49.87 7.09 0.17
CA GLN A 521 48.57 6.92 0.83
C GLN A 521 48.09 8.21 1.50
N TYR A 522 48.97 8.92 2.21
CA TYR A 522 48.63 10.19 2.86
C TYR A 522 48.31 11.28 1.83
N GLN A 523 49.05 11.36 0.72
CA GLN A 523 48.76 12.29 -0.37
C GLN A 523 47.38 12.04 -0.99
N GLN A 524 47.03 10.77 -1.24
CA GLN A 524 45.72 10.43 -1.79
C GLN A 524 44.60 10.71 -0.77
N ALA A 525 44.82 10.40 0.52
CA ALA A 525 43.85 10.73 1.57
C ALA A 525 43.59 12.24 1.68
N LEU A 526 44.63 13.08 1.54
CA LEU A 526 44.48 14.55 1.55
C LEU A 526 43.66 15.09 0.38
N LYS A 527 43.76 14.47 -0.81
CA LYS A 527 42.98 14.86 -1.99
C LYS A 527 41.49 14.55 -1.83
N LEU A 528 41.16 13.51 -1.07
CA LEU A 528 39.78 13.05 -0.82
C LEU A 528 39.13 13.74 0.38
N SER A 529 39.89 14.45 1.20
CA SER A 529 39.40 15.10 2.42
C SER A 529 38.72 16.43 2.12
N GLU A 530 37.44 16.55 2.48
CA GLU A 530 36.63 17.77 2.39
C GLU A 530 36.60 18.59 3.70
N GLY A 531 37.19 18.05 4.78
CA GLY A 531 37.20 18.64 6.13
C GLY A 531 38.60 19.04 6.62
N THR A 532 38.80 19.04 7.95
CA THR A 532 40.12 19.28 8.54
C THR A 532 41.13 18.24 8.06
N LYS A 533 42.29 18.70 7.58
CA LYS A 533 43.38 17.84 7.12
C LYS A 533 44.34 17.50 8.25
N THR A 534 44.18 18.14 9.41
CA THR A 534 45.02 17.99 10.60
C THR A 534 45.30 16.53 10.98
N PRO A 535 44.31 15.62 11.06
CA PRO A 535 44.59 14.22 11.41
C PRO A 535 45.52 13.51 10.43
N ILE A 536 45.35 13.77 9.12
CA ILE A 536 46.16 13.16 8.06
C ILE A 536 47.57 13.76 8.07
N LEU A 537 47.67 15.09 8.23
CA LEU A 537 48.95 15.80 8.31
C LEU A 537 49.77 15.38 9.53
N CYS A 538 49.15 15.20 10.71
CA CYS A 538 49.83 14.73 11.91
C CYS A 538 50.41 13.32 11.73
N GLN A 539 49.65 12.42 11.12
CA GLN A 539 50.12 11.06 10.85
C GLN A 539 51.25 11.02 9.84
N TRP A 540 51.16 11.82 8.78
CA TRP A 540 52.24 11.94 7.81
C TRP A 540 53.48 12.58 8.45
N ALA A 541 53.32 13.62 9.27
CA ALA A 541 54.44 14.21 10.00
C ALA A 541 55.16 13.20 10.90
N VAL A 542 54.41 12.37 11.65
CA VAL A 542 54.99 11.29 12.45
C VAL A 542 55.70 10.24 11.58
N ALA A 543 55.17 9.94 10.40
CA ALA A 543 55.84 9.05 9.45
C ALA A 543 57.18 9.62 8.97
N GLU A 544 57.26 10.92 8.70
CA GLU A 544 58.50 11.60 8.31
C GLU A 544 59.52 11.68 9.47
N ILE A 545 59.07 11.92 10.71
CA ILE A 545 59.93 11.82 11.90
C ILE A 545 60.55 10.42 11.97
N LYS A 546 59.73 9.38 11.80
CA LYS A 546 60.20 7.99 11.80
C LYS A 546 61.14 7.67 10.63
N ALA A 547 60.96 8.35 9.49
CA ALA A 547 61.83 8.24 8.32
C ALA A 547 63.12 9.08 8.44
N ALA A 548 63.37 9.72 9.60
CA ALA A 548 64.49 10.64 9.84
C ALA A 548 64.51 11.84 8.88
N ASN A 549 63.33 12.36 8.52
CA ASN A 549 63.14 13.53 7.67
C ASN A 549 62.47 14.68 8.45
N PRO A 550 63.20 15.35 9.36
CA PRO A 550 62.62 16.33 10.28
C PRO A 550 62.13 17.59 9.57
N THR A 551 62.78 18.02 8.48
CA THR A 551 62.38 19.21 7.70
C THR A 551 60.97 19.04 7.14
N ARG A 552 60.70 17.90 6.49
CA ARG A 552 59.38 17.61 5.95
C ARG A 552 58.33 17.42 7.05
N ALA A 553 58.71 16.82 8.17
CA ALA A 553 57.81 16.70 9.32
C ALA A 553 57.38 18.07 9.86
N GLU A 554 58.32 19.02 9.97
CA GLU A 554 58.03 20.39 10.42
C GLU A 554 57.14 21.15 9.45
N GLU A 555 57.35 21.00 8.13
CA GLU A 555 56.46 21.56 7.10
C GLU A 555 55.01 21.05 7.26
N LEU A 556 54.84 19.74 7.43
CA LEU A 556 53.52 19.12 7.59
C LEU A 556 52.83 19.55 8.89
N ILE A 557 53.59 19.70 9.98
CA ILE A 557 53.08 20.22 11.25
C ILE A 557 52.69 21.69 11.09
N ALA A 558 53.49 22.50 10.39
CA ALA A 558 53.15 23.90 10.13
C ALA A 558 51.86 24.04 9.33
N LEU A 559 51.63 23.19 8.33
CA LEU A 559 50.38 23.12 7.59
C LEU A 559 49.18 22.78 8.49
N ALA A 560 49.33 21.81 9.39
CA ALA A 560 48.27 21.45 10.34
C ALA A 560 47.97 22.58 11.35
N LEU A 561 49.01 23.26 11.84
CA LEU A 561 48.88 24.39 12.77
C LEU A 561 48.27 25.64 12.12
N ALA A 562 48.34 25.76 10.79
CA ALA A 562 47.75 26.87 10.06
C ALA A 562 46.23 26.75 9.88
N GLU A 563 45.64 25.57 10.13
CA GLU A 563 44.19 25.41 10.13
C GLU A 563 43.55 26.06 11.35
N THR A 564 42.39 26.71 11.15
CA THR A 564 41.66 27.45 12.19
C THR A 564 41.39 26.58 13.42
N ASP A 565 41.75 27.08 14.60
CA ASP A 565 41.58 26.43 15.91
C ASP A 565 42.23 25.03 16.05
N GLN A 566 43.12 24.63 15.13
CA GLN A 566 43.74 23.28 15.15
C GLN A 566 45.01 23.19 15.98
N ARG A 567 45.54 24.30 16.53
CA ARG A 567 46.83 24.32 17.25
C ARG A 567 46.92 23.26 18.35
N LEU A 568 45.93 23.20 19.23
CA LEU A 568 45.90 22.22 20.33
C LEU A 568 45.60 20.81 19.84
N ALA A 569 44.63 20.65 18.95
CA ALA A 569 44.23 19.35 18.42
C ALA A 569 45.36 18.68 17.62
N CYS A 570 46.11 19.44 16.82
CA CYS A 570 47.32 19.00 16.14
C CYS A 570 48.37 18.50 17.14
N ARG A 571 48.67 19.27 18.19
CA ARG A 571 49.66 18.88 19.21
C ARG A 571 49.23 17.63 19.96
N TYR A 572 47.93 17.51 20.25
CA TYR A 572 47.36 16.34 20.90
C TYR A 572 47.42 15.09 20.01
N ALA A 573 47.00 15.21 18.75
CA ALA A 573 47.04 14.11 17.79
C ALA A 573 48.46 13.56 17.62
N LEU A 574 49.46 14.43 17.49
CA LEU A 574 50.87 14.03 17.36
C LEU A 574 51.36 13.13 18.51
N VAL A 575 50.91 13.37 19.74
CA VAL A 575 51.28 12.52 20.89
C VAL A 575 50.76 11.10 20.69
N GLY A 576 49.48 10.93 20.37
CA GLY A 576 48.91 9.61 20.14
C GLY A 576 49.55 8.90 18.94
N GLU A 577 49.75 9.63 17.84
CA GLU A 577 50.37 9.09 16.62
C GLU A 577 51.83 8.69 16.84
N SER A 578 52.60 9.44 17.65
CA SER A 578 53.98 9.09 17.99
C SER A 578 54.10 7.72 18.68
N VAL A 579 53.11 7.36 19.51
CA VAL A 579 53.09 6.08 20.20
C VAL A 579 52.73 4.95 19.25
N ARG A 580 51.69 5.14 18.41
CA ARG A 580 51.25 4.14 17.41
C ARG A 580 52.33 3.84 16.39
N ALA A 581 53.02 4.87 15.91
CA ALA A 581 54.12 4.74 14.97
C ALA A 581 55.38 4.12 15.60
N LYS A 582 55.40 3.91 16.93
CA LYS A 582 56.54 3.38 17.69
C LYS A 582 57.79 4.25 17.54
N LEU A 583 57.65 5.56 17.72
CA LEU A 583 58.78 6.49 17.77
C LEU A 583 59.67 6.23 19.02
N SER A 584 60.90 6.75 18.98
CA SER A 584 61.84 6.64 20.09
C SER A 584 61.34 7.39 21.35
N ALA A 585 61.85 7.01 22.52
CA ALA A 585 61.47 7.68 23.78
C ALA A 585 61.79 9.19 23.76
N LYS A 586 62.91 9.57 23.13
CA LYS A 586 63.32 10.97 22.95
C LYS A 586 62.29 11.77 22.13
N GLU A 587 61.88 11.24 20.99
CA GLU A 587 60.91 11.90 20.10
C GLU A 587 59.54 12.03 20.78
N LYS A 588 59.07 10.95 21.43
CA LYS A 588 57.80 10.97 22.19
C LYS A 588 57.83 12.01 23.30
N LYS A 589 58.93 12.12 24.05
CA LYS A 589 59.12 13.14 25.11
C LYS A 589 59.07 14.57 24.54
N GLN A 590 59.75 14.81 23.41
CA GLN A 590 59.73 16.12 22.74
C GLN A 590 58.32 16.50 22.24
N ILE A 591 57.59 15.56 21.64
CA ILE A 591 56.22 15.80 21.16
C ILE A 591 55.26 16.08 22.33
N ALA A 592 55.35 15.31 23.41
CA ALA A 592 54.55 15.52 24.62
C ALA A 592 54.86 16.86 25.30
N GLN A 593 56.13 17.27 25.32
CA GLN A 593 56.54 18.57 25.85
C GLN A 593 55.94 19.73 25.06
N LYS A 594 55.93 19.67 23.72
CA LYS A 594 55.29 20.68 22.87
C LYS A 594 53.78 20.79 23.09
N LEU A 595 53.09 19.71 23.49
CA LEU A 595 51.68 19.79 23.91
C LEU A 595 51.51 20.55 25.23
N LYS A 596 52.36 20.28 26.23
CA LYS A 596 52.33 21.00 27.51
C LYS A 596 52.57 22.50 27.32
N GLU A 597 53.56 22.86 26.49
CA GLU A 597 53.85 24.25 26.13
C GLU A 597 52.66 24.92 25.42
N ALA A 598 52.00 24.20 24.51
CA ALA A 598 50.83 24.73 23.80
C ALA A 598 49.62 24.95 24.72
N LEU A 599 49.41 24.05 25.71
CA LEU A 599 48.36 24.17 26.72
C LEU A 599 48.63 25.32 27.72
N ALA A 600 49.90 25.68 27.95
CA ALA A 600 50.27 26.80 28.81
C ALA A 600 50.00 28.17 28.15
N GLN A 601 49.88 28.22 26.82
CA GLN A 601 49.47 29.42 26.09
C GLN A 601 47.95 29.57 26.12
N ALA A 602 47.46 30.79 26.34
CA ALA A 602 46.02 31.09 26.41
C ALA A 602 45.28 30.60 25.15
N PRO A 603 44.42 29.58 25.24
CA PRO A 603 43.73 29.04 24.08
C PRO A 603 42.39 29.71 23.82
N THR A 604 41.96 29.70 22.57
CA THR A 604 40.63 30.20 22.21
C THR A 604 39.54 29.19 22.62
N PRO A 605 38.28 29.62 22.83
CA PRO A 605 37.16 28.70 22.98
C PRO A 605 37.04 27.70 21.83
N GLY A 606 37.37 28.12 20.60
CA GLY A 606 37.41 27.26 19.43
C GLY A 606 38.44 26.13 19.55
N GLU A 607 39.68 26.46 19.92
CA GLU A 607 40.77 25.49 20.10
C GLU A 607 40.42 24.43 21.15
N ILE A 608 39.76 24.83 22.24
CA ILE A 608 39.33 23.92 23.31
C ILE A 608 38.28 22.92 22.80
N LEU A 609 37.32 23.38 22.00
CA LEU A 609 36.28 22.52 21.43
C LEU A 609 36.86 21.53 20.43
N VAL A 610 37.71 22.00 19.52
CA VAL A 610 38.35 21.14 18.51
C VAL A 610 39.27 20.10 19.20
N LEU A 611 39.98 20.48 20.26
CA LEU A 611 40.76 19.56 21.08
C LEU A 611 39.89 18.46 21.72
N LEU A 612 38.76 18.84 22.30
CA LEU A 612 37.80 17.93 22.92
C LEU A 612 37.20 16.96 21.89
N GLU A 613 36.82 17.46 20.73
CA GLU A 613 36.29 16.66 19.63
C GLU A 613 37.34 15.67 19.11
N ALA A 614 38.60 16.09 18.97
CA ALA A 614 39.70 15.22 18.59
C ALA A 614 39.93 14.09 19.62
N ALA A 615 39.92 14.42 20.92
CA ALA A 615 40.06 13.44 22.00
C ALA A 615 38.87 12.46 22.05
N ALA A 616 37.64 12.97 21.91
CA ALA A 616 36.42 12.16 21.89
C ALA A 616 36.41 11.21 20.68
N GLN A 617 36.77 11.70 19.49
CA GLN A 617 36.84 10.89 18.28
C GLN A 617 37.84 9.75 18.43
N GLN A 618 39.03 10.03 19.00
CA GLN A 618 40.05 9.02 19.24
C GLN A 618 39.58 7.89 20.17
N ARG A 619 38.68 8.19 21.12
CA ARG A 619 38.10 7.21 22.03
C ARG A 619 37.01 6.34 21.40
N LEU A 620 36.22 6.90 20.47
CA LEU A 620 35.16 6.19 19.77
C LEU A 620 35.70 5.19 18.73
N THR A 621 36.86 5.47 18.16
CA THR A 621 37.54 4.60 17.20
C THR A 621 38.30 3.48 17.93
N HIS A 622 37.68 2.32 18.10
CA HIS A 622 38.25 1.17 18.84
C HIS A 622 39.62 0.70 18.32
N ASP A 623 39.86 0.77 17.01
CA ASP A 623 41.14 0.41 16.38
C ASP A 623 42.27 1.43 16.64
N ASP A 624 41.91 2.59 17.19
CA ASP A 624 42.78 3.74 17.38
C ASP A 624 43.19 3.95 18.85
N THR A 625 42.99 2.96 19.73
CA THR A 625 43.44 3.03 21.13
C THR A 625 44.92 2.66 21.27
N PHE A 626 45.63 3.34 22.19
CA PHE A 626 47.06 3.09 22.40
C PHE A 626 47.45 3.15 23.89
N HIS A 627 48.54 2.47 24.25
CA HIS A 627 49.04 2.46 25.62
C HIS A 627 49.47 3.86 26.08
N GLY A 628 48.87 4.37 27.16
CA GLY A 628 49.08 5.75 27.65
C GLY A 628 47.99 6.74 27.26
N GLN A 629 46.98 6.35 26.48
CA GLN A 629 45.86 7.22 26.09
C GLN A 629 45.13 7.83 27.29
N LYS A 630 44.81 7.04 28.33
CA LYS A 630 44.17 7.55 29.56
C LYS A 630 44.99 8.63 30.24
N THR A 631 46.32 8.50 30.25
CA THR A 631 47.24 9.50 30.82
C THR A 631 47.24 10.78 30.00
N GLN A 632 47.19 10.66 28.67
CA GLN A 632 47.06 11.80 27.77
C GLN A 632 45.71 12.51 27.94
N GLU A 633 44.61 11.76 28.03
CA GLU A 633 43.26 12.30 28.30
C GLU A 633 43.24 13.04 29.65
N LYS A 634 43.78 12.45 30.72
CA LYS A 634 43.90 13.10 32.04
C LYS A 634 44.60 14.47 31.98
N THR A 635 45.59 14.61 31.10
CA THR A 635 46.32 15.88 30.94
C THR A 635 45.39 17.00 30.42
N ILE A 636 44.58 16.71 29.39
CA ILE A 636 43.58 17.68 28.92
C ILE A 636 42.50 17.88 29.98
N LEU A 637 41.98 16.81 30.57
CA LEU A 637 40.88 16.94 31.53
C LEU A 637 41.26 17.80 32.73
N LYS A 638 42.49 17.68 33.24
CA LYS A 638 43.03 18.56 34.29
C LYS A 638 43.09 20.02 33.82
N PHE A 639 43.53 20.26 32.58
CA PHE A 639 43.53 21.59 31.98
C PHE A 639 42.11 22.18 31.89
N LEU A 640 41.11 21.38 31.52
CA LEU A 640 39.71 21.83 31.40
C LEU A 640 39.08 22.24 32.73
N GLU A 641 39.56 21.71 33.87
CA GLU A 641 39.05 22.10 35.20
C GLU A 641 39.31 23.58 35.52
N GLY A 642 40.35 24.18 34.93
CA GLY A 642 40.72 25.58 35.14
C GLY A 642 40.07 26.58 34.18
N LEU A 643 39.20 26.14 33.26
CA LEU A 643 38.64 27.00 32.23
C LEU A 643 37.56 27.96 32.74
N ARG A 644 37.59 29.17 32.18
CA ARG A 644 36.58 30.22 32.38
C ARG A 644 35.37 29.97 31.49
N LEU A 645 34.42 29.17 31.97
CA LEU A 645 33.24 28.75 31.21
C LEU A 645 32.35 29.90 30.67
N HIS A 646 32.44 31.11 31.26
CA HIS A 646 31.67 32.27 30.82
C HIS A 646 32.12 32.86 29.47
N GLU A 647 33.26 32.42 28.95
CA GLU A 647 33.78 32.82 27.63
C GLU A 647 33.12 32.04 26.48
N PHE A 648 32.27 31.05 26.78
CA PHE A 648 31.60 30.17 25.82
C PHE A 648 30.13 30.54 25.65
N ASN A 649 29.65 30.55 24.41
CA ASN A 649 28.22 30.71 24.11
C ASN A 649 27.45 29.37 24.24
N GLU A 650 26.12 29.44 24.10
CA GLU A 650 25.22 28.28 24.23
C GLU A 650 25.68 27.09 23.38
N ALA A 651 25.81 27.27 22.06
CA ALA A 651 26.20 26.22 21.11
C ALA A 651 27.60 25.64 21.40
N GLN A 652 28.52 26.47 21.86
CA GLN A 652 29.86 26.03 22.26
C GLN A 652 29.81 25.16 23.52
N LEU A 653 29.02 25.52 24.53
CA LEU A 653 28.82 24.70 25.72
C LEU A 653 28.11 23.38 25.39
N GLU A 654 27.19 23.36 24.42
CA GLU A 654 26.58 22.12 23.95
C GLU A 654 27.62 21.16 23.35
N ARG A 655 28.47 21.66 22.44
CA ARG A 655 29.58 20.88 21.84
C ARG A 655 30.52 20.35 22.92
N MET A 656 30.87 21.18 23.89
CA MET A 656 31.72 20.78 25.01
C MET A 656 31.10 19.66 25.85
N CYS A 657 29.81 19.76 26.19
CA CYS A 657 29.07 18.71 26.89
C CYS A 657 29.13 17.36 26.15
N ARG A 658 28.90 17.36 24.83
CA ARG A 658 28.97 16.13 24.02
C ARG A 658 30.35 15.49 24.06
N GLY A 659 31.42 16.29 23.90
CA GLY A 659 32.79 15.79 23.98
C GLY A 659 33.13 15.20 25.37
N LEU A 660 32.75 15.91 26.44
CA LEU A 660 32.99 15.48 27.81
C LEU A 660 32.23 14.19 28.18
N GLN A 661 31.00 14.04 27.67
CA GLN A 661 30.22 12.81 27.82
C GLN A 661 30.91 11.61 27.19
N VAL A 662 31.38 11.74 25.94
CA VAL A 662 32.13 10.67 25.23
C VAL A 662 33.40 10.27 25.98
N LEU A 663 34.12 11.26 26.52
CA LEU A 663 35.33 11.03 27.33
C LEU A 663 35.04 10.46 28.72
N GLY A 664 33.77 10.45 29.18
CA GLY A 664 33.40 10.05 30.53
C GLY A 664 33.93 10.99 31.61
N ALA A 665 34.19 12.25 31.26
CA ALA A 665 34.78 13.25 32.15
C ALA A 665 33.72 13.88 33.06
N ARG A 666 33.24 13.11 34.06
CA ARG A 666 32.07 13.47 34.90
C ARG A 666 32.14 14.84 35.55
N LYS A 667 33.21 15.13 36.29
CA LYS A 667 33.32 16.38 37.05
C LYS A 667 33.35 17.61 36.12
N PRO A 668 34.19 17.65 35.07
CA PRO A 668 34.11 18.69 34.05
C PRO A 668 32.73 18.79 33.37
N TRP A 669 32.11 17.65 33.04
CA TRP A 669 30.80 17.62 32.39
C TRP A 669 29.71 18.23 33.28
N PHE A 670 29.68 17.84 34.56
CA PHE A 670 28.74 18.39 35.53
C PHE A 670 28.93 19.89 35.74
N ASN A 671 30.19 20.36 35.83
CA ASN A 671 30.49 21.77 35.97
C ASN A 671 30.01 22.58 34.74
N CYS A 672 30.23 22.05 33.54
CA CYS A 672 29.74 22.62 32.29
C CYS A 672 28.20 22.70 32.29
N LEU A 673 27.51 21.60 32.64
CA LEU A 673 26.06 21.56 32.73
C LEU A 673 25.48 22.52 33.77
N GLN A 674 26.11 22.64 34.94
CA GLN A 674 25.70 23.58 35.99
C GLN A 674 25.86 25.04 35.54
N HIS A 675 26.97 25.36 34.85
CA HIS A 675 27.19 26.67 34.29
C HIS A 675 26.14 27.01 33.22
N ALA A 676 25.95 26.11 32.25
CA ALA A 676 24.99 26.26 31.18
C ALA A 676 23.55 26.40 31.69
N ARG A 677 23.15 25.63 32.70
CA ARG A 677 21.81 25.73 33.32
C ARG A 677 21.53 27.10 33.93
N ARG A 678 22.54 27.79 34.47
CA ARG A 678 22.37 29.12 35.06
C ARG A 678 22.18 30.21 34.00
N GLN A 679 22.75 30.03 32.82
CA GLN A 679 22.71 31.02 31.73
C GLN A 679 21.60 30.76 30.70
N PHE A 680 21.32 29.49 30.39
CA PHE A 680 20.43 29.05 29.31
C PHE A 680 19.26 28.24 29.87
N LEU A 681 18.43 28.90 30.69
CA LEU A 681 17.34 28.25 31.44
C LEU A 681 16.30 27.54 30.57
N LYS A 682 16.13 27.99 29.31
CA LYS A 682 15.15 27.49 28.34
C LYS A 682 15.70 26.43 27.38
N SER A 683 16.99 26.09 27.42
CA SER A 683 17.50 25.06 26.51
C SER A 683 17.04 23.67 26.97
N VAL A 684 16.39 22.95 26.06
CA VAL A 684 15.99 21.54 26.23
C VAL A 684 17.22 20.64 26.28
N PHE A 685 18.24 20.92 25.46
CA PHE A 685 19.46 20.12 25.35
C PHE A 685 20.15 19.92 26.70
N PHE A 686 20.37 21.00 27.47
CA PHE A 686 21.01 20.87 28.79
C PHE A 686 20.16 20.11 29.80
N ARG A 687 18.82 20.18 29.73
CA ARG A 687 17.94 19.35 30.59
C ARG A 687 18.13 17.88 30.28
N LEU A 688 18.06 17.51 29.00
CA LEU A 688 18.26 16.14 28.55
C LEU A 688 19.69 15.64 28.83
N SER A 689 20.70 16.50 28.71
CA SER A 689 22.08 16.15 29.05
C SER A 689 22.28 15.88 30.55
N PHE A 690 21.53 16.54 31.44
CA PHE A 690 21.49 16.19 32.87
C PHE A 690 20.87 14.81 33.09
N VAL A 691 19.83 14.45 32.31
CA VAL A 691 19.26 13.09 32.35
C VAL A 691 20.35 12.09 31.99
N ASP A 692 21.07 12.29 30.88
CA ASP A 692 22.16 11.42 30.45
C ASP A 692 23.28 11.32 31.49
N TYR A 693 23.64 12.43 32.13
CA TYR A 693 24.63 12.46 33.22
C TYR A 693 24.25 11.54 34.39
N TYR A 694 22.99 11.59 34.82
CA TYR A 694 22.50 10.76 35.92
C TYR A 694 22.31 9.29 35.51
N LEU A 695 22.00 9.03 34.23
CA LEU A 695 21.84 7.66 33.70
C LEU A 695 23.18 6.97 33.38
N MET A 696 24.25 7.73 33.10
CA MET A 696 25.58 7.17 32.79
C MET A 696 26.20 6.37 33.95
N ASP A 697 25.72 6.55 35.21
CA ASP A 697 26.27 5.90 36.43
C ASP A 697 25.27 5.05 37.20
N SER A 698 24.15 4.67 36.60
CA SER A 698 23.16 3.93 37.36
C SER A 698 23.72 2.53 37.70
N ASP A 699 24.47 2.43 38.80
CA ASP A 699 24.73 1.18 39.50
C ASP A 699 23.36 0.56 39.74
N ALA A 700 23.20 -0.71 39.35
CA ALA A 700 21.95 -1.44 39.55
C ALA A 700 21.48 -1.37 41.02
N ARG A 701 22.42 -1.15 41.96
CA ARG A 701 22.16 -1.02 43.40
C ARG A 701 21.59 0.34 43.83
N ASN A 702 21.90 1.44 43.15
CA ASN A 702 21.37 2.77 43.49
C ASN A 702 21.27 3.69 42.25
N PRO A 703 20.33 3.41 41.34
CA PRO A 703 20.17 4.23 40.14
C PRO A 703 19.58 5.61 40.51
N LYS A 704 20.25 6.70 40.09
CA LYS A 704 19.82 8.10 40.30
C LYS A 704 18.65 8.51 39.40
N THR A 705 17.70 7.59 39.17
CA THR A 705 16.55 7.74 38.27
C THR A 705 15.58 8.82 38.71
N HIS A 706 15.52 9.15 40.00
CA HIS A 706 14.70 10.24 40.52
C HIS A 706 15.19 11.63 40.06
N LEU A 707 16.51 11.88 40.13
CA LEU A 707 17.12 13.11 39.61
C LEU A 707 17.02 13.19 38.08
N ALA A 708 17.24 12.06 37.41
CA ALA A 708 17.04 11.96 35.96
C ALA A 708 15.60 12.31 35.56
N ARG A 709 14.60 11.85 36.33
CA ARG A 709 13.17 12.13 36.08
C ARG A 709 12.80 13.59 36.31
N GLU A 710 13.34 14.24 37.35
CA GLU A 710 13.13 15.68 37.58
C GLU A 710 13.56 16.51 36.35
N HIS A 711 14.75 16.22 35.82
CA HIS A 711 15.26 16.89 34.63
C HIS A 711 14.49 16.55 33.35
N LEU A 712 13.97 15.33 33.25
CA LEU A 712 13.15 14.89 32.12
C LEU A 712 11.77 15.56 32.10
N ASP A 713 11.17 15.76 33.27
CA ASP A 713 9.91 16.49 33.42
C ASP A 713 10.10 17.98 33.09
N ASP A 714 11.21 18.59 33.52
CA ASP A 714 11.59 19.95 33.11
C ASP A 714 11.77 20.07 31.59
N ALA A 715 12.44 19.10 30.96
CA ALA A 715 12.61 19.05 29.51
C ALA A 715 11.26 18.96 28.79
N ARG A 716 10.35 18.09 29.27
CA ARG A 716 8.99 17.92 28.74
C ARG A 716 8.22 19.23 28.74
N ARG A 717 8.22 19.95 29.87
CA ARG A 717 7.54 21.26 29.99
C ARG A 717 8.08 22.28 29.00
N LEU A 718 9.40 22.30 28.76
CA LEU A 718 10.02 23.20 27.79
C LEU A 718 9.62 22.82 26.35
N ILE A 719 9.59 21.52 26.02
CA ILE A 719 9.22 21.01 24.70
C ILE A 719 7.73 21.29 24.40
N GLU A 720 6.84 21.15 25.37
CA GLU A 720 5.41 21.47 25.23
C GLU A 720 5.17 22.95 24.89
N GLN A 721 6.08 23.84 25.26
CA GLN A 721 6.04 25.28 24.95
C GLN A 721 6.67 25.61 23.58
N MET A 722 7.30 24.64 22.90
CA MET A 722 7.90 24.83 21.58
C MET A 722 6.83 24.83 20.46
N PRO A 723 7.09 25.50 19.32
CA PRO A 723 6.25 25.38 18.14
C PRO A 723 6.17 23.92 17.66
N ARG A 724 4.98 23.51 17.19
CA ARG A 724 4.80 22.19 16.58
C ARG A 724 5.61 22.07 15.30
N GLY A 725 6.49 21.08 15.24
CA GLY A 725 7.37 20.82 14.09
C GLY A 725 8.28 19.62 14.34
N GLU A 726 9.18 19.35 13.40
CA GLU A 726 10.08 18.19 13.43
C GLU A 726 11.00 18.18 14.67
N LEU A 727 11.54 19.34 15.06
CA LEU A 727 12.42 19.45 16.23
C LEU A 727 11.68 19.11 17.55
N GLN A 728 10.41 19.50 17.67
CA GLN A 728 9.59 19.13 18.83
C GLN A 728 9.33 17.62 18.85
N GLN A 729 9.07 17.01 17.68
CA GLN A 729 8.87 15.57 17.57
C GLN A 729 10.13 14.79 17.93
N GLN A 730 11.30 15.22 17.46
CA GLN A 730 12.59 14.61 17.79
C GLN A 730 12.83 14.59 19.30
N PHE A 731 12.64 15.73 19.99
CA PHE A 731 12.79 15.77 21.44
C PHE A 731 11.74 14.92 22.18
N MET A 732 10.51 14.82 21.66
CA MET A 732 9.48 13.95 22.25
C MET A 732 9.80 12.46 22.08
N GLU A 733 10.45 12.06 20.99
CA GLU A 733 10.97 10.71 20.81
C GLU A 733 12.13 10.42 21.76
N GLU A 734 13.06 11.38 21.89
CA GLU A 734 14.19 11.27 22.81
C GLU A 734 13.71 11.13 24.27
N ILE A 735 12.68 11.87 24.68
CA ILE A 735 12.05 11.69 26.01
C ILE A 735 11.55 10.26 26.18
N LYS A 736 10.79 9.72 25.20
CA LYS A 736 10.24 8.36 25.30
C LYS A 736 11.35 7.31 25.44
N GLU A 737 12.45 7.49 24.73
CA GLU A 737 13.61 6.60 24.84
C GLU A 737 14.23 6.67 26.24
N LYS A 738 14.48 7.88 26.78
CA LYS A 738 15.01 8.04 28.13
C LYS A 738 14.04 7.53 29.22
N GLU A 739 12.73 7.67 29.03
CA GLU A 739 11.71 7.08 29.93
C GLU A 739 11.76 5.56 29.96
N LYS A 740 11.96 4.94 28.79
CA LYS A 740 12.13 3.50 28.67
C LYS A 740 13.37 3.05 29.45
N ILE A 741 14.50 3.73 29.27
CA ILE A 741 15.74 3.44 30.01
C ILE A 741 15.53 3.57 31.53
N ILE A 742 14.89 4.65 31.99
CA ILE A 742 14.56 4.84 33.41
C ILE A 742 13.67 3.71 33.93
N THR A 743 12.69 3.28 33.15
CA THR A 743 11.76 2.20 33.52
C THR A 743 12.50 0.86 33.63
N GLU A 744 13.36 0.54 32.66
CA GLU A 744 14.20 -0.66 32.66
C GLU A 744 15.14 -0.67 33.88
N LEU A 745 15.81 0.45 34.18
CA LEU A 745 16.71 0.56 35.34
C LEU A 745 15.95 0.42 36.67
N ASN A 746 14.74 0.98 36.78
CA ASN A 746 13.91 0.81 37.98
C ASN A 746 13.40 -0.63 38.13
N SER A 747 13.16 -1.34 37.03
CA SER A 747 12.74 -2.76 37.03
C SER A 747 13.85 -3.74 37.42
N ARG A 748 15.12 -3.32 37.30
CA ARG A 748 16.31 -4.11 37.71
C ARG A 748 16.68 -3.97 39.19
N ARG A 749 15.89 -3.23 39.99
CA ARG A 749 16.09 -3.19 41.45
C ARG A 749 15.82 -4.59 42.02
N PRO A 750 16.74 -5.18 42.81
CA PRO A 750 16.43 -6.37 43.58
C PRO A 750 15.18 -6.10 44.43
N GLY A 751 14.22 -7.00 44.41
CA GLY A 751 13.02 -6.88 45.24
C GLY A 751 13.42 -6.91 46.72
N MET A 752 12.56 -6.36 47.59
CA MET A 752 12.76 -6.45 49.05
C MET A 752 13.01 -7.90 49.52
N MET A 753 12.48 -8.90 48.79
CA MET A 753 12.73 -10.33 49.01
C MET A 753 14.17 -10.79 48.68
N ASP A 754 14.83 -10.26 47.64
CA ASP A 754 16.23 -10.62 47.31
C ASP A 754 17.22 -10.09 48.35
N MET A 755 16.90 -8.97 49.01
CA MET A 755 17.65 -8.45 50.16
C MET A 755 17.41 -9.29 51.42
N PHE A 756 16.20 -9.81 51.61
CA PHE A 756 15.86 -10.71 52.73
C PHE A 756 16.55 -12.07 52.60
N ASP A 757 16.57 -12.67 51.40
CA ASP A 757 17.20 -13.98 51.17
C ASP A 757 18.72 -13.93 51.34
N ASN A 758 19.39 -12.85 50.93
CA ASN A 758 20.83 -12.68 51.14
C ASN A 758 21.21 -12.38 52.62
N PHE A 759 20.29 -11.79 53.38
CA PHE A 759 20.50 -11.50 54.80
C PHE A 759 20.34 -12.74 55.69
N PHE A 760 19.56 -13.74 55.26
CA PHE A 760 19.36 -14.99 56.01
C PHE A 760 20.23 -16.17 55.54
N ASN A 761 20.76 -16.16 54.30
CA ASN A 761 21.61 -17.26 53.78
C ASN A 761 23.12 -17.13 54.08
N SER A 762 23.58 -16.09 54.78
CA SER A 762 25.00 -15.94 55.15
C SER A 762 25.24 -16.02 56.66
N GLY A 763 24.67 -17.04 57.31
CA GLY A 763 25.06 -17.46 58.66
C GLY A 763 26.20 -18.48 58.63
N GLY A 764 27.44 -18.03 58.75
CA GLY A 764 28.62 -18.90 58.89
C GLY A 764 29.86 -18.14 59.37
N PHE A 765 30.35 -18.48 60.56
CA PHE A 765 31.46 -17.84 61.29
C PHE A 765 32.86 -18.20 60.72
N GLY A 766 33.62 -17.17 60.30
CA GLY A 766 35.09 -16.97 60.43
C GLY A 766 36.07 -17.74 59.52
N PRO A 767 37.38 -17.40 59.54
CA PRO A 767 38.03 -16.07 59.45
C PRO A 767 39.14 -16.03 58.35
N MET A 768 39.87 -14.90 58.28
CA MET A 768 41.24 -14.72 57.74
C MET A 768 41.45 -14.22 56.29
N PHE A 769 42.01 -13.00 56.23
CA PHE A 769 43.08 -12.43 55.37
C PHE A 769 42.99 -12.60 53.83
N GLY A 770 43.41 -11.63 53.01
CA GLY A 770 44.16 -10.40 53.25
C GLY A 770 44.24 -9.57 51.96
N ASP A 771 44.71 -8.34 52.15
CA ASP A 771 45.19 -7.44 51.10
C ASP A 771 46.29 -8.14 50.27
N GLU A 772 46.19 -8.01 48.95
CA GLU A 772 47.33 -8.07 48.02
C GLU A 772 47.06 -7.00 46.94
N ASP A 773 47.37 -5.76 47.29
CA ASP A 773 48.15 -4.88 46.41
C ASP A 773 49.60 -5.38 46.50
N GLU A 774 50.21 -5.74 45.38
CA GLU A 774 51.65 -5.88 45.06
C GLU A 774 51.68 -6.55 43.65
N ASP A 775 52.50 -6.24 42.66
CA ASP A 775 53.46 -5.20 42.38
C ASP A 775 53.83 -5.40 40.90
N GLU A 776 54.05 -4.31 40.17
CA GLU A 776 55.24 -4.19 39.33
C GLU A 776 55.48 -2.71 39.08
N ASP A 777 56.06 -2.09 40.12
CA ASP A 777 56.98 -0.97 39.98
C ASP A 777 58.13 -1.35 39.04
N ALA A 778 58.53 -0.40 38.18
CA ALA A 778 59.92 0.04 38.03
C ALA A 778 60.08 0.86 36.75
N PHE A 779 59.95 2.19 36.85
CA PHE A 779 61.08 3.10 36.60
C PHE A 779 60.68 4.58 36.73
N TYR A 780 61.30 5.22 37.73
CA TYR A 780 61.49 6.65 38.00
C TYR A 780 60.39 7.45 38.70
N ASP A 781 60.46 7.42 40.03
CA ASP A 781 60.48 8.63 40.86
C ASP A 781 61.82 9.36 40.69
N GLU A 782 61.76 10.69 40.52
CA GLU A 782 62.61 11.72 41.14
C GLU A 782 62.33 13.05 40.42
N PHE A 783 61.75 14.00 41.15
CA PHE A 783 62.10 15.41 41.26
C PHE A 783 60.86 16.21 41.67
N ASP A 784 60.71 16.27 42.99
CA ASP A 784 60.32 17.40 43.85
C ASP A 784 59.23 18.39 43.40
N ASP A 785 58.27 18.50 44.32
CA ASP A 785 57.54 19.72 44.65
C ASP A 785 58.50 20.90 44.82
N ASP A 786 58.23 22.01 44.13
CA ASP A 786 58.28 23.36 44.71
C ASP A 786 57.61 24.36 43.76
N ASP A 787 56.70 25.15 44.33
CA ASP A 787 56.12 26.42 43.86
C ASP A 787 55.29 26.44 42.53
N PHE A 788 53.96 26.33 42.68
CA PHE A 788 52.90 27.31 42.33
C PHE A 788 51.52 26.70 42.05
#